data_AF-A0A9E6CM65-F1
#
_entry.id   AF-A0A9E6CM65-F1
#
_cell.length_a   1.000
_cell.length_b   1.000
_cell.length_c   1.000
_cell.angle_alpha   90.00
_cell.angle_beta   90.00
_cell.angle_gamma   90.00
#
_symmetry.space_group_name_H-M   'P 1'
#
loop_
_entity.id
_entity.type
_entity.pdbx_description
1 polymer ?
#
loop_
_entity_poly.entity_id
_entity_poly.type
_entity_poly.pdbx_seq_one_letter_code
_entity_poly.pdbx_strand_id
1 'polypeptide(L)'
;MYQGKLEKIDDYRWRLPKTSGMRVPGLIYADENLLKDIFRDKAMEQVANVACLPGILKYSLAMPDIHWGYGMCIGGVAATDIDNGGIVGPGMAGYDLNCGVRLIKTNLTLREVQSKIKDLVYGLYNDVPAGLGSKGDIRVSVDEEKKLLVQGAKWAVGKGYGKKEDLEFTEENGAMEGADPSKVSARALERGKHQAGTLGSGNHFLEIQAIDQIYDQKAAQVFGLNEGQITIMIHSGSRGFGYQICDEYSRDMIKCLSKYGISVPDRQLACAPVKSEEGRAYLGAMRCAANYAWANRQCLMYLTRKTFEKIFGRTEKDLGMDLIYDVAHNIVKVEKYTIDGKEKLLCVHRKGATRAFPPDHPELPEKYKSIGQPVIIPGDMGRNSFLLVGTKKAEESFYSTCFSGDTKILTDKGIVSLGEIYEFNKLGLTYTTPSINKDTLSIEWEPILGVSKRNAQTVRVSISQTNRSMLSTVDTSTDHKFSVFDNAELKFEEIEKILYSQKMTCVLDSIKIPWRLHYPRLSFLIGSLATDGYIENKKNKRVVFTQKKSNNKLDFINYVRSSFKIAYGYELREGRTKFAGGMIRGKLMMGTATDFTSSRRNSAEEIFAIFENLQTWVLGLNEISTFNFLAGIIDGDGTCNPKRNIIQIFNSDEKVVGAVVLACLKLGILPYISIQRNNCYIIQISENLEEILKFTKRVKFSTYNPKYGSKLFSVRQLFTENWNSNNIKWPFKPKADRNNLMEADKIKKFLALHSSSRYNVTRIIKALNSPLRMQRVKKIKDLGINELYNIEIKNNHNYFVFTKTFIPVLVKNCHGAGRLMSRTAAIKACQGRSISRELEKKGIIVMAAGRGTLAEEAPEAYKNVNDVVHVVHEAGISKRVCRMRPLGVVKG
;
A
#
# COMPACT_ATOMS: atom_id res chain seq x y z
N MET A 1 26.17 6.37 0.18
CA MET A 1 26.79 6.12 1.52
C MET A 1 26.26 4.85 2.17
N TYR A 2 24.95 4.63 2.20
CA TYR A 2 24.36 3.36 2.64
C TYR A 2 24.50 2.24 1.58
N GLN A 3 24.50 0.97 2.01
CA GLN A 3 24.64 -0.24 1.17
C GLN A 3 23.49 -1.26 1.34
N GLY A 4 22.31 -0.81 1.76
CA GLY A 4 21.06 -1.59 1.66
C GLY A 4 20.75 -2.62 2.76
N LYS A 5 21.70 -2.96 3.64
CA LYS A 5 21.47 -3.89 4.75
C LYS A 5 20.99 -3.18 6.03
N LEU A 6 19.75 -3.47 6.43
CA LEU A 6 19.28 -3.27 7.81
C LEU A 6 19.54 -4.52 8.65
N GLU A 7 19.72 -4.34 9.95
CA GLU A 7 19.82 -5.41 10.93
C GLU A 7 18.54 -5.42 11.79
N LYS A 8 17.82 -6.55 11.83
CA LYS A 8 16.64 -6.72 12.69
C LYS A 8 17.09 -6.72 14.16
N ILE A 9 16.51 -5.85 14.99
CA ILE A 9 16.67 -5.89 16.45
C ILE A 9 15.58 -6.76 17.05
N ASP A 10 14.34 -6.51 16.65
CA ASP A 10 13.15 -7.30 16.95
C ASP A 10 12.12 -7.13 15.82
N ASP A 11 10.90 -7.61 16.00
CA ASP A 11 9.83 -7.53 14.99
C ASP A 11 9.37 -6.11 14.64
N TYR A 12 9.78 -5.09 15.41
CA TYR A 12 9.32 -3.70 15.25
C TYR A 12 10.44 -2.65 15.17
N ARG A 13 11.71 -3.06 15.31
CA ARG A 13 12.89 -2.18 15.34
C ARG A 13 14.03 -2.70 14.46
N TRP A 14 14.54 -1.84 13.57
CA TRP A 14 15.58 -2.18 12.59
C TRP A 14 16.73 -1.17 12.61
N ARG A 15 17.94 -1.65 12.88
CA ARG A 15 19.16 -0.83 12.88
C ARG A 15 19.65 -0.63 11.46
N LEU A 16 19.92 0.62 11.09
CA LEU A 16 20.68 0.98 9.89
C LEU A 16 22.15 1.10 10.33
N PRO A 17 23.05 0.15 9.97
CA PRO A 17 24.41 0.12 10.51
C PRO A 17 25.21 1.36 10.12
N LYS A 18 26.09 1.82 11.02
CA LYS A 18 26.95 2.98 10.82
C LYS A 18 27.96 2.71 9.69
N THR A 19 27.78 3.35 8.53
CA THR A 19 28.74 3.31 7.41
C THR A 19 29.67 4.54 7.43
N SER A 20 30.63 4.60 6.50
CA SER A 20 31.54 5.75 6.39
C SER A 20 30.78 7.07 6.18
N GLY A 21 31.20 8.11 6.91
CA GLY A 21 30.53 9.41 6.99
C GLY A 21 29.51 9.54 8.14
N MET A 22 28.84 8.44 8.52
CA MET A 22 27.88 8.46 9.63
C MET A 22 28.61 8.55 10.98
N ARG A 23 28.03 9.29 11.94
CA ARG A 23 28.53 9.43 13.32
C ARG A 23 27.86 8.43 14.27
N VAL A 24 26.56 8.24 14.10
CA VAL A 24 25.72 7.25 14.79
C VAL A 24 25.13 6.24 13.78
N PRO A 25 24.64 5.07 14.20
CA PRO A 25 23.74 4.26 13.37
C PRO A 25 22.37 4.96 13.17
N GLY A 26 21.57 4.46 12.24
CA GLY A 26 20.13 4.78 12.19
C GLY A 26 19.29 3.74 12.92
N LEU A 27 18.06 4.10 13.30
CA LEU A 27 17.06 3.18 13.86
C LEU A 27 15.69 3.49 13.26
N ILE A 28 15.15 2.51 12.55
CA ILE A 28 13.85 2.57 11.89
C ILE A 28 12.88 1.70 12.69
N TYR A 29 11.85 2.34 13.24
CA TYR A 29 10.69 1.63 13.78
C TYR A 29 9.82 1.20 12.61
N ALA A 30 9.54 -0.09 12.51
CA ALA A 30 8.82 -0.72 11.42
C ALA A 30 8.65 -2.22 11.72
N ASP A 31 7.53 -2.82 11.32
CA ASP A 31 7.47 -4.26 11.08
C ASP A 31 7.96 -4.60 9.66
N GLU A 32 7.89 -5.88 9.28
CA GLU A 32 8.18 -6.37 7.93
C GLU A 32 7.15 -5.91 6.88
N ASN A 33 6.30 -4.94 7.19
CA ASN A 33 5.27 -4.37 6.32
C ASN A 33 5.49 -2.87 6.15
N LEU A 34 5.89 -2.19 7.22
CA LEU A 34 6.32 -0.81 7.28
C LEU A 34 7.66 -0.59 6.59
N LEU A 35 8.65 -1.46 6.83
CA LEU A 35 9.89 -1.46 6.05
C LEU A 35 9.59 -1.47 4.56
N LYS A 36 8.56 -2.22 4.18
CA LYS A 36 8.17 -2.39 2.79
C LYS A 36 7.51 -1.15 2.19
N ASP A 37 7.18 -0.13 2.97
CA ASP A 37 6.92 1.21 2.45
C ASP A 37 8.19 2.06 2.34
N ILE A 38 9.06 1.92 3.33
CA ILE A 38 10.24 2.78 3.60
C ILE A 38 11.39 2.55 2.61
N PHE A 39 11.52 1.35 2.05
CA PHE A 39 12.53 1.03 1.03
C PHE A 39 12.15 1.48 -0.41
N ARG A 40 11.00 2.14 -0.63
CA ARG A 40 10.55 2.59 -1.98
C ARG A 40 11.19 3.87 -2.47
N ASP A 41 11.38 4.78 -1.53
CA ASP A 41 11.88 6.11 -1.80
C ASP A 41 13.25 6.26 -1.14
N LYS A 42 13.75 7.50 -1.10
CA LYS A 42 15.08 7.81 -0.57
C LYS A 42 15.04 8.20 0.91
N ALA A 43 13.95 7.96 1.63
CA ALA A 43 13.85 8.34 3.04
C ALA A 43 14.87 7.62 3.93
N MET A 44 15.23 6.35 3.64
CA MET A 44 16.36 5.69 4.30
C MET A 44 17.71 6.37 4.02
N GLU A 45 17.91 6.90 2.80
CA GLU A 45 19.10 7.72 2.52
C GLU A 45 19.08 8.97 3.39
N GLN A 46 17.91 9.57 3.62
CA GLN A 46 17.76 10.70 4.54
C GLN A 46 18.06 10.35 6.00
N VAL A 47 17.68 9.14 6.48
CA VAL A 47 18.11 8.63 7.80
C VAL A 47 19.63 8.49 7.88
N ALA A 48 20.26 7.87 6.88
CA ALA A 48 21.72 7.74 6.83
C ALA A 48 22.42 9.12 6.73
N ASN A 49 21.84 10.06 5.99
CA ASN A 49 22.37 11.41 5.80
C ASN A 49 22.28 12.25 7.08
N VAL A 50 21.16 12.16 7.81
CA VAL A 50 20.96 12.77 9.14
C VAL A 50 21.91 12.15 10.18
N ALA A 51 22.23 10.87 10.07
CA ALA A 51 23.22 10.22 10.93
C ALA A 51 24.66 10.77 10.80
N CYS A 52 24.96 11.60 9.81
CA CYS A 52 26.25 12.29 9.63
C CYS A 52 26.36 13.63 10.40
N LEU A 53 25.25 14.17 10.90
CA LEU A 53 25.17 15.54 11.44
C LEU A 53 26.02 15.76 12.71
N PRO A 54 26.73 16.90 12.85
CA PRO A 54 27.47 17.22 14.06
C PRO A 54 26.61 17.15 15.34
N GLY A 55 27.22 16.66 16.42
CA GLY A 55 26.58 16.49 17.73
C GLY A 55 25.49 15.41 17.84
N ILE A 56 25.08 14.71 16.78
CA ILE A 56 23.97 13.73 16.86
C ILE A 56 24.24 12.58 17.85
N LEU A 57 23.24 12.25 18.67
CA LEU A 57 23.32 11.22 19.73
C LEU A 57 22.43 10.01 19.46
N LYS A 58 22.81 8.85 20.05
CA LYS A 58 22.14 7.54 19.99
C LYS A 58 21.91 7.03 18.55
N TYR A 59 20.92 7.56 17.84
CA TYR A 59 20.50 7.15 16.50
C TYR A 59 19.98 8.34 15.68
N SER A 60 20.11 8.27 14.36
CA SER A 60 19.15 8.94 13.47
C SER A 60 17.88 8.10 13.40
N LEU A 61 16.74 8.67 13.77
CA LEU A 61 15.52 7.90 14.03
C LEU A 61 14.47 8.11 12.94
N ALA A 62 13.74 7.05 12.64
CA ALA A 62 12.63 7.06 11.72
C ALA A 62 11.43 6.31 12.30
N MET A 63 10.29 7.00 12.32
CA MET A 63 9.00 6.48 12.76
C MET A 63 8.27 5.89 11.55
N PRO A 64 7.43 4.84 11.70
CA PRO A 64 7.17 3.93 10.58
C PRO A 64 6.45 4.43 9.31
N ASP A 65 5.88 5.65 9.26
CA ASP A 65 5.40 6.23 7.98
C ASP A 65 6.49 6.92 7.21
N ILE A 66 7.73 6.83 7.68
CA ILE A 66 8.90 7.39 7.03
C ILE A 66 8.76 7.33 5.50
N HIS A 67 8.77 8.53 4.94
CA HIS A 67 8.63 8.81 3.52
C HIS A 67 9.44 10.07 3.19
N TRP A 68 9.79 10.19 1.92
CA TRP A 68 10.73 11.19 1.46
C TRP A 68 10.27 12.62 1.74
N GLY A 69 11.17 13.41 2.34
CA GLY A 69 10.95 14.82 2.65
C GLY A 69 12.04 15.72 2.03
N TYR A 70 12.04 17.01 2.39
CA TYR A 70 13.16 17.91 2.10
C TYR A 70 14.21 17.83 3.22
N GLY A 71 15.42 17.33 2.95
CA GLY A 71 16.49 17.19 3.95
C GLY A 71 16.31 15.95 4.83
N MET A 72 15.68 16.11 6.00
CA MET A 72 15.22 14.96 6.78
C MET A 72 13.94 14.39 6.15
N CYS A 73 13.75 13.08 6.26
CA CYS A 73 12.49 12.42 5.95
C CYS A 73 11.33 12.98 6.80
N ILE A 74 10.10 12.85 6.31
CA ILE A 74 8.91 12.96 7.15
C ILE A 74 8.80 11.64 7.92
N GLY A 75 8.34 11.67 9.17
CA GLY A 75 8.50 10.58 10.15
C GLY A 75 9.87 10.60 10.85
N GLY A 76 10.74 11.59 10.59
CA GLY A 76 12.10 11.66 11.11
C GLY A 76 12.23 12.29 12.50
N VAL A 77 13.19 11.81 13.30
CA VAL A 77 13.63 12.42 14.56
C VAL A 77 15.15 12.41 14.69
N ALA A 78 15.74 13.51 15.17
CA ALA A 78 17.18 13.61 15.42
C ALA A 78 17.50 14.56 16.57
N ALA A 79 18.24 14.07 17.58
CA ALA A 79 18.70 14.87 18.71
C ALA A 79 20.21 15.13 18.62
N THR A 80 20.62 16.40 18.71
CA THR A 80 22.04 16.79 18.72
C THR A 80 22.45 17.46 20.03
N ASP A 81 23.63 17.12 20.53
CA ASP A 81 24.25 17.61 21.77
C ASP A 81 24.73 19.06 21.59
N ILE A 82 24.06 20.02 22.24
CA ILE A 82 24.28 21.46 22.03
C ILE A 82 25.69 21.90 22.46
N ASP A 83 26.29 21.20 23.41
CA ASP A 83 27.65 21.49 23.90
C ASP A 83 28.72 20.82 23.02
N ASN A 84 28.43 19.64 22.48
CA ASN A 84 29.34 18.89 21.60
C ASN A 84 29.07 19.14 20.10
N GLY A 85 28.99 20.42 19.71
CA GLY A 85 28.88 20.83 18.30
C GLY A 85 27.52 20.59 17.64
N GLY A 86 26.45 20.43 18.43
CA GLY A 86 25.08 20.25 17.94
C GLY A 86 24.58 21.39 17.06
N ILE A 87 23.77 21.02 16.08
CA ILE A 87 23.30 21.89 15.00
C ILE A 87 21.78 22.10 15.04
N VAL A 88 21.32 23.08 14.26
CA VAL A 88 19.91 23.29 13.92
C VAL A 88 19.80 23.63 12.43
N GLY A 89 18.74 23.15 11.76
CA GLY A 89 18.51 23.41 10.34
C GLY A 89 17.05 23.23 9.92
N PRO A 90 16.45 24.10 9.07
CA PRO A 90 15.01 24.09 8.82
C PRO A 90 14.51 22.85 8.08
N GLY A 91 15.35 22.23 7.25
CA GLY A 91 15.04 20.95 6.60
C GLY A 91 14.75 19.80 7.57
N MET A 92 15.18 19.91 8.83
CA MET A 92 14.87 18.95 9.90
C MET A 92 13.64 19.34 10.74
N ALA A 93 13.13 20.56 10.62
CA ALA A 93 11.86 20.98 11.21
C ALA A 93 10.67 20.72 10.27
N GLY A 94 10.87 20.96 8.96
CA GLY A 94 9.82 20.97 7.95
C GLY A 94 9.25 22.37 7.68
N TYR A 95 8.63 22.56 6.51
CA TYR A 95 8.20 23.89 6.04
C TYR A 95 7.02 24.48 6.83
N ASP A 96 5.99 23.69 7.17
CA ASP A 96 4.93 24.16 8.07
C ASP A 96 5.37 23.89 9.52
N LEU A 97 6.03 24.89 10.11
CA LEU A 97 6.57 24.88 11.46
C LEU A 97 5.43 24.84 12.48
N ASN A 98 5.53 23.97 13.49
CA ASN A 98 4.44 23.56 14.37
C ASN A 98 3.13 23.29 13.62
N CYS A 99 3.20 22.65 12.46
CA CYS A 99 2.10 21.79 12.02
C CYS A 99 1.86 20.74 13.11
N GLY A 100 0.61 20.59 13.52
CA GLY A 100 0.25 19.87 14.75
C GLY A 100 -1.26 19.68 14.88
N VAL A 101 -1.66 18.94 15.91
CA VAL A 101 -3.03 18.44 16.08
C VAL A 101 -3.55 18.73 17.48
N ARG A 102 -4.75 19.29 17.53
CA ARG A 102 -5.54 19.58 18.73
C ARG A 102 -6.75 18.65 18.76
N LEU A 103 -7.01 18.00 19.89
CA LEU A 103 -8.15 17.11 20.08
C LEU A 103 -9.03 17.59 21.24
N ILE A 104 -10.32 17.71 20.98
CA ILE A 104 -11.35 18.29 21.85
C ILE A 104 -12.37 17.18 22.16
N LYS A 105 -12.78 17.01 23.42
CA LYS A 105 -13.93 16.16 23.76
C LYS A 105 -15.21 17.00 23.85
N THR A 106 -16.36 16.34 23.82
CA THR A 106 -17.65 16.94 24.20
C THR A 106 -18.40 15.99 25.13
N ASN A 107 -19.47 16.48 25.76
CA ASN A 107 -20.44 15.64 26.47
C ASN A 107 -21.54 15.10 25.52
N LEU A 108 -21.46 15.39 24.21
CA LEU A 108 -22.44 14.95 23.22
C LEU A 108 -22.18 13.49 22.80
N THR A 109 -23.27 12.77 22.58
CA THR A 109 -23.27 11.43 22.00
C THR A 109 -23.52 11.46 20.50
N LEU A 110 -23.14 10.39 19.81
CA LEU A 110 -23.46 10.14 18.41
C LEU A 110 -24.96 10.32 18.09
N ARG A 111 -25.86 9.95 19.01
CA ARG A 111 -27.31 10.06 18.81
C ARG A 111 -27.79 11.50 18.75
N GLU A 112 -27.21 12.40 19.56
CA GLU A 112 -27.52 13.83 19.56
C GLU A 112 -26.95 14.57 18.34
N VAL A 113 -25.78 14.13 17.85
CA VAL A 113 -25.09 14.75 16.71
C VAL A 113 -25.60 14.24 15.35
N GLN A 114 -26.11 13.01 15.26
CA GLN A 114 -26.44 12.38 13.97
C GLN A 114 -27.46 13.16 13.11
N SER A 115 -28.42 13.86 13.73
CA SER A 115 -29.37 14.71 13.01
C SER A 115 -28.80 16.09 12.63
N LYS A 116 -27.85 16.61 13.41
CA LYS A 116 -27.24 17.95 13.28
C LYS A 116 -25.90 17.96 12.54
N ILE A 117 -25.36 16.82 12.14
CA ILE A 117 -24.00 16.72 11.56
C ILE A 117 -23.82 17.54 10.28
N LYS A 118 -24.86 17.69 9.45
CA LYS A 118 -24.82 18.56 8.27
C LYS A 118 -24.71 20.03 8.67
N ASP A 119 -25.58 20.48 9.56
CA ASP A 119 -25.59 21.86 10.07
C ASP A 119 -24.26 22.21 10.74
N LEU A 120 -23.68 21.27 11.50
CA LEU A 120 -22.37 21.43 12.12
C LEU A 120 -21.26 21.60 11.08
N VAL A 121 -21.17 20.74 10.06
CA VAL A 121 -20.10 20.86 9.04
C VAL A 121 -20.30 22.09 8.15
N TYR A 122 -21.53 22.48 7.83
CA TYR A 122 -21.79 23.72 7.08
C TYR A 122 -21.53 24.97 7.93
N GLY A 123 -21.94 24.98 9.20
CA GLY A 123 -21.65 26.03 10.16
C GLY A 123 -20.15 26.20 10.37
N LEU A 124 -19.41 25.11 10.55
CA LEU A 124 -17.97 25.15 10.74
C LEU A 124 -17.25 25.59 9.45
N TYR A 125 -17.72 25.18 8.27
CA TYR A 125 -17.15 25.68 7.01
C TYR A 125 -17.40 27.18 6.78
N ASN A 126 -18.49 27.72 7.32
CA ASN A 126 -18.81 29.15 7.26
C ASN A 126 -18.03 29.97 8.31
N ASP A 127 -18.03 29.48 9.55
CA ASP A 127 -17.53 30.19 10.73
C ASP A 127 -16.00 29.95 10.96
N VAL A 128 -15.40 28.95 10.30
CA VAL A 128 -13.97 28.61 10.40
C VAL A 128 -13.29 28.73 9.02
N PRO A 129 -12.52 29.80 8.76
CA PRO A 129 -11.91 30.08 7.45
C PRO A 129 -11.01 28.95 6.92
N ALA A 130 -11.30 28.50 5.69
CA ALA A 130 -10.60 27.45 4.97
C ALA A 130 -10.14 27.93 3.58
N GLY A 131 -9.04 27.39 3.05
CA GLY A 131 -8.49 27.75 1.73
C GLY A 131 -7.09 28.37 1.76
N LEU A 132 -6.44 28.40 0.58
CA LEU A 132 -5.25 29.22 0.31
C LEU A 132 -5.64 30.71 0.32
N GLY A 133 -4.99 31.51 1.17
CA GLY A 133 -5.23 32.96 1.23
C GLY A 133 -6.56 33.39 1.87
N SER A 134 -7.29 32.44 2.48
CA SER A 134 -8.44 32.76 3.33
C SER A 134 -8.04 33.71 4.47
N LYS A 135 -8.91 34.68 4.77
CA LYS A 135 -8.74 35.64 5.87
C LYS A 135 -9.81 35.38 6.91
N GLY A 136 -9.46 35.45 8.20
CA GLY A 136 -10.41 35.32 9.30
C GLY A 136 -10.92 36.66 9.85
N ASP A 137 -12.04 36.59 10.57
CA ASP A 137 -12.62 37.74 11.28
C ASP A 137 -11.75 38.19 12.48
N ILE A 138 -10.88 37.30 12.97
CA ILE A 138 -9.89 37.61 14.01
C ILE A 138 -8.78 38.48 13.39
N ARG A 139 -8.98 39.80 13.43
CA ARG A 139 -8.03 40.79 12.93
C ARG A 139 -6.97 41.09 13.99
N VAL A 140 -5.72 40.77 13.66
CA VAL A 140 -4.53 41.11 14.45
C VAL A 140 -3.90 42.39 13.87
N SER A 141 -3.59 43.38 14.71
CA SER A 141 -2.81 44.57 14.31
C SER A 141 -1.31 44.28 14.37
N VAL A 142 -0.47 45.11 13.76
CA VAL A 142 1.00 44.88 13.69
C VAL A 142 1.63 44.77 15.10
N ASP A 143 1.17 45.54 16.07
CA ASP A 143 1.71 45.49 17.44
C ASP A 143 1.11 44.36 18.28
N GLU A 144 -0.08 43.86 17.92
CA GLU A 144 -0.63 42.63 18.47
C GLU A 144 -0.01 41.37 17.84
N GLU A 145 0.44 41.44 16.58
CA GLU A 145 1.13 40.35 15.89
C GLU A 145 2.48 40.07 16.56
N LYS A 146 3.25 41.13 16.90
CA LYS A 146 4.47 40.98 17.72
C LYS A 146 4.20 40.29 19.07
N LYS A 147 3.08 40.61 19.74
CA LYS A 147 2.68 39.95 21.00
C LYS A 147 2.31 38.48 20.76
N LEU A 148 1.53 38.19 19.74
CA LEU A 148 1.13 36.84 19.31
C LEU A 148 2.35 35.95 19.04
N LEU A 149 3.38 36.46 18.35
CA LEU A 149 4.62 35.73 18.06
C LEU A 149 5.44 35.37 19.32
N VAL A 150 5.26 36.08 20.44
CA VAL A 150 5.94 35.80 21.72
C VAL A 150 5.05 34.99 22.68
N GLN A 151 3.75 35.29 22.71
CA GLN A 151 2.80 34.76 23.69
C GLN A 151 1.96 33.57 23.18
N GLY A 152 1.95 33.28 21.88
CA GLY A 152 1.25 32.14 21.29
C GLY A 152 -0.22 32.01 21.70
N ALA A 153 -0.65 30.82 22.15
CA ALA A 153 -2.01 30.61 22.62
C ALA A 153 -2.39 31.49 23.82
N LYS A 154 -1.41 31.93 24.64
CA LYS A 154 -1.62 32.82 25.79
C LYS A 154 -2.13 34.20 25.33
N TRP A 155 -1.70 34.67 24.16
CA TRP A 155 -2.29 35.87 23.53
C TRP A 155 -3.75 35.64 23.14
N ALA A 156 -4.05 34.51 22.49
CA ALA A 156 -5.41 34.21 22.04
C ALA A 156 -6.41 34.10 23.21
N VAL A 157 -6.05 33.37 24.27
CA VAL A 157 -6.83 33.31 25.51
C VAL A 157 -6.92 34.70 26.18
N GLY A 158 -5.85 35.50 26.17
CA GLY A 158 -5.85 36.89 26.61
C GLY A 158 -6.73 37.86 25.80
N LYS A 159 -7.21 37.46 24.61
CA LYS A 159 -8.23 38.15 23.82
C LYS A 159 -9.64 37.54 23.97
N GLY A 160 -9.80 36.55 24.84
CA GLY A 160 -11.06 35.83 25.04
C GLY A 160 -11.31 34.68 24.05
N TYR A 161 -10.32 34.30 23.23
CA TYR A 161 -10.44 33.20 22.27
C TYR A 161 -10.20 31.83 22.94
N GLY A 162 -10.99 31.53 23.98
CA GLY A 162 -10.91 30.32 24.80
C GLY A 162 -10.59 30.62 26.26
N LYS A 163 -10.19 29.58 27.00
CA LYS A 163 -10.10 29.61 28.48
C LYS A 163 -8.71 29.25 28.99
N LYS A 164 -8.42 29.58 30.24
CA LYS A 164 -7.09 29.42 30.85
C LYS A 164 -6.62 27.96 30.86
N GLU A 165 -7.56 27.04 31.02
CA GLU A 165 -7.35 25.59 31.07
C GLU A 165 -6.95 25.01 29.70
N ASP A 166 -7.27 25.70 28.59
CA ASP A 166 -6.79 25.30 27.26
C ASP A 166 -5.26 25.46 27.14
N LEU A 167 -4.64 26.30 27.97
CA LEU A 167 -3.19 26.50 27.97
C LEU A 167 -2.48 25.31 28.61
N GLU A 168 -2.97 24.81 29.75
CA GLU A 168 -2.39 23.66 30.47
C GLU A 168 -2.34 22.41 29.57
N PHE A 169 -3.40 22.16 28.80
CA PHE A 169 -3.47 21.03 27.87
C PHE A 169 -2.94 21.34 26.46
N THR A 170 -2.22 22.45 26.27
CA THR A 170 -1.44 22.71 25.05
C THR A 170 0.05 22.50 25.32
N GLU A 171 0.74 21.78 24.45
CA GLU A 171 2.20 21.58 24.52
C GLU A 171 2.95 22.94 24.63
N GLU A 172 4.00 23.02 25.46
CA GLU A 172 4.69 24.28 25.82
C GLU A 172 3.78 25.35 26.48
N ASN A 173 2.65 24.94 27.06
CA ASN A 173 1.56 25.84 27.46
C ASN A 173 1.11 26.76 26.30
N GLY A 174 1.26 26.29 25.06
CA GLY A 174 0.99 27.02 23.82
C GLY A 174 1.92 28.18 23.49
N ALA A 175 3.08 28.31 24.14
CA ALA A 175 4.09 29.31 23.78
C ALA A 175 5.51 28.91 24.23
N MET A 176 6.41 28.70 23.27
CA MET A 176 7.85 28.53 23.52
C MET A 176 8.52 29.86 23.86
N GLU A 177 9.33 29.83 24.92
CA GLU A 177 10.14 30.96 25.37
C GLU A 177 11.36 31.21 24.46
N GLY A 178 11.86 32.45 24.47
CA GLY A 178 12.97 32.86 23.62
C GLY A 178 12.61 32.91 22.13
N ALA A 179 11.36 33.22 21.81
CA ALA A 179 10.91 33.63 20.48
C ALA A 179 11.36 35.07 20.21
N ASP A 180 11.90 35.35 19.02
CA ASP A 180 12.48 36.65 18.67
C ASP A 180 11.90 37.20 17.35
N PRO A 181 10.90 38.10 17.43
CA PRO A 181 10.32 38.74 16.25
C PRO A 181 11.31 39.57 15.42
N SER A 182 12.48 39.96 15.94
CA SER A 182 13.51 40.67 15.17
C SER A 182 14.23 39.78 14.15
N LYS A 183 14.09 38.45 14.28
CA LYS A 183 14.69 37.43 13.38
C LYS A 183 13.70 36.92 12.34
N VAL A 184 12.50 37.48 12.31
CA VAL A 184 11.44 37.20 11.34
C VAL A 184 11.47 38.28 10.26
N SER A 185 11.47 37.88 8.98
CA SER A 185 11.48 38.84 7.87
C SER A 185 10.12 39.54 7.72
N ALA A 186 10.14 40.77 7.18
CA ALA A 186 8.92 41.49 6.80
C ALA A 186 8.05 40.68 5.80
N ARG A 187 8.69 39.84 4.98
CA ARG A 187 8.02 38.93 4.04
C ARG A 187 7.31 37.78 4.75
N ALA A 188 7.87 37.24 5.83
CA ALA A 188 7.21 36.24 6.66
C ALA A 188 5.99 36.83 7.38
N LEU A 189 6.14 38.01 7.99
CA LEU A 189 5.04 38.76 8.61
C LEU A 189 3.89 39.01 7.61
N GLU A 190 4.15 39.64 6.46
CA GLU A 190 3.12 39.91 5.45
C GLU A 190 2.45 38.61 4.91
N ARG A 191 3.14 37.46 4.96
CA ARG A 191 2.56 36.14 4.63
C ARG A 191 1.78 35.48 5.76
N GLY A 192 1.97 35.87 7.03
CA GLY A 192 1.18 35.44 8.18
C GLY A 192 -0.02 36.34 8.50
N LYS A 193 0.06 37.60 8.07
CA LYS A 193 -0.97 38.63 8.21
C LYS A 193 -2.36 38.12 7.77
N HIS A 194 -3.34 38.29 8.66
CA HIS A 194 -4.74 37.84 8.51
C HIS A 194 -4.97 36.31 8.41
N GLN A 195 -3.97 35.45 8.61
CA GLN A 195 -4.12 33.97 8.60
C GLN A 195 -4.30 33.36 10.00
N ALA A 196 -4.38 34.18 11.06
CA ALA A 196 -4.68 33.71 12.40
C ALA A 196 -6.17 33.35 12.53
N GLY A 197 -6.46 32.18 13.11
CA GLY A 197 -7.81 31.61 13.10
C GLY A 197 -8.20 31.04 11.73
N THR A 198 -7.24 30.61 10.90
CA THR A 198 -7.50 30.00 9.59
C THR A 198 -6.90 28.60 9.50
N LEU A 199 -7.70 27.67 8.96
CA LEU A 199 -7.34 26.27 8.85
C LEU A 199 -6.33 26.06 7.73
N GLY A 200 -6.76 26.49 6.53
CA GLY A 200 -6.00 26.61 5.29
C GLY A 200 -5.34 25.32 4.78
N SER A 201 -4.74 25.41 3.59
CA SER A 201 -4.51 24.25 2.73
C SER A 201 -3.44 23.25 3.15
N GLY A 202 -3.57 22.07 2.54
CA GLY A 202 -2.66 20.94 2.64
C GLY A 202 -3.34 19.75 3.30
N ASN A 203 -2.61 18.98 4.10
CA ASN A 203 -3.17 17.88 4.89
C ASN A 203 -4.15 18.39 5.98
N HIS A 204 -4.08 19.67 6.38
CA HIS A 204 -4.91 20.32 7.40
C HIS A 204 -6.43 20.13 7.26
N PHE A 205 -7.10 19.88 8.39
CA PHE A 205 -8.55 19.66 8.48
C PHE A 205 -9.09 19.98 9.88
N LEU A 206 -10.39 20.22 9.97
CA LEU A 206 -11.16 20.16 11.21
C LEU A 206 -12.16 19.02 11.04
N GLU A 207 -12.13 18.02 11.93
CA GLU A 207 -12.93 16.79 11.81
C GLU A 207 -13.73 16.51 13.07
N ILE A 208 -15.05 16.42 12.94
CA ILE A 208 -15.97 15.88 13.96
C ILE A 208 -15.92 14.35 13.87
N GLN A 209 -15.68 13.71 15.01
CA GLN A 209 -15.48 12.27 15.12
C GLN A 209 -16.38 11.69 16.22
N ALA A 210 -16.64 10.39 16.16
CA ALA A 210 -17.21 9.62 17.27
C ALA A 210 -16.20 8.56 17.73
N ILE A 211 -16.02 8.40 19.03
CA ILE A 211 -15.26 7.27 19.59
C ILE A 211 -16.03 5.98 19.26
N ASP A 212 -15.36 5.04 18.58
CA ASP A 212 -15.98 3.79 18.12
C ASP A 212 -15.32 2.53 18.69
N GLN A 213 -14.23 2.68 19.46
CA GLN A 213 -13.62 1.62 20.25
C GLN A 213 -12.69 2.21 21.34
N ILE A 214 -12.80 1.73 22.58
CA ILE A 214 -11.81 1.97 23.65
C ILE A 214 -10.88 0.75 23.81
N TYR A 215 -9.59 1.01 23.99
CA TYR A 215 -8.54 0.01 24.24
C TYR A 215 -7.93 0.10 25.64
N ASP A 216 -7.88 1.29 26.24
CA ASP A 216 -7.43 1.50 27.62
C ASP A 216 -8.50 2.28 28.40
N GLN A 217 -9.24 1.56 29.25
CA GLN A 217 -10.30 2.11 30.08
C GLN A 217 -9.77 3.07 31.17
N LYS A 218 -8.56 2.86 31.72
CA LYS A 218 -7.99 3.76 32.74
C LYS A 218 -7.64 5.10 32.11
N ALA A 219 -6.97 5.08 30.96
CA ALA A 219 -6.63 6.31 30.24
C ALA A 219 -7.88 7.02 29.70
N ALA A 220 -8.86 6.26 29.16
CA ALA A 220 -10.14 6.84 28.73
C ALA A 220 -10.89 7.53 29.88
N GLN A 221 -10.97 6.90 31.07
CA GLN A 221 -11.57 7.51 32.26
C GLN A 221 -10.87 8.81 32.67
N VAL A 222 -9.54 8.84 32.70
CA VAL A 222 -8.76 10.07 33.01
C VAL A 222 -8.99 11.17 31.98
N PHE A 223 -9.16 10.85 30.70
CA PHE A 223 -9.54 11.83 29.68
C PHE A 223 -11.03 12.24 29.73
N GLY A 224 -11.89 11.48 30.40
CA GLY A 224 -13.35 11.66 30.37
C GLY A 224 -13.98 11.20 29.05
N LEU A 225 -13.54 10.03 28.56
CA LEU A 225 -13.91 9.46 27.27
C LEU A 225 -14.69 8.14 27.39
N ASN A 226 -15.73 8.00 26.57
CA ASN A 226 -16.65 6.88 26.50
C ASN A 226 -16.92 6.49 25.03
N GLU A 227 -17.38 5.27 24.77
CA GLU A 227 -17.79 4.88 23.41
C GLU A 227 -19.05 5.61 22.97
N GLY A 228 -19.12 5.98 21.68
CA GLY A 228 -20.19 6.80 21.12
C GLY A 228 -20.12 8.30 21.46
N GLN A 229 -19.16 8.74 22.29
CA GLN A 229 -18.93 10.15 22.60
C GLN A 229 -18.30 10.89 21.41
N ILE A 230 -18.62 12.18 21.28
CA ILE A 230 -18.18 13.02 20.17
C ILE A 230 -16.93 13.81 20.53
N THR A 231 -15.94 13.77 19.63
CA THR A 231 -14.70 14.54 19.67
C THR A 231 -14.57 15.43 18.43
N ILE A 232 -13.74 16.48 18.53
CA ILE A 232 -13.37 17.32 17.38
C ILE A 232 -11.84 17.40 17.31
N MET A 233 -11.29 17.10 16.14
CA MET A 233 -9.86 17.19 15.85
C MET A 233 -9.58 18.38 14.95
N ILE A 234 -8.61 19.23 15.30
CA ILE A 234 -8.14 20.37 14.50
C ILE A 234 -6.67 20.13 14.16
N HIS A 235 -6.40 19.90 12.88
CA HIS A 235 -5.05 19.77 12.32
C HIS A 235 -4.72 21.04 11.53
N SER A 236 -3.83 21.88 12.06
CA SER A 236 -3.28 23.05 11.37
C SER A 236 -1.93 23.47 11.96
N GLY A 237 -1.27 24.43 11.32
CA GLY A 237 0.09 24.87 11.64
C GLY A 237 0.29 26.38 11.52
N SER A 238 1.52 26.78 11.21
CA SER A 238 1.97 28.19 11.09
C SER A 238 1.67 28.82 9.72
N ARG A 239 1.00 28.09 8.82
CA ARG A 239 0.43 28.65 7.59
C ARG A 239 1.50 29.27 6.69
N GLY A 240 1.21 30.40 6.03
CA GLY A 240 2.17 31.10 5.16
C GLY A 240 3.40 31.65 5.90
N PHE A 241 3.30 31.87 7.21
CA PHE A 241 4.32 32.48 8.05
C PHE A 241 5.54 31.56 8.24
N GLY A 242 5.34 30.38 8.82
CA GLY A 242 6.45 29.44 9.08
C GLY A 242 7.07 28.87 7.81
N TYR A 243 6.29 28.71 6.74
CA TYR A 243 6.82 28.36 5.42
C TYR A 243 7.91 29.34 4.97
N GLN A 244 7.65 30.65 5.09
CA GLN A 244 8.57 31.68 4.61
C GLN A 244 9.86 31.70 5.44
N ILE A 245 9.76 31.51 6.75
CA ILE A 245 10.90 31.37 7.67
C ILE A 245 11.73 30.13 7.29
N CYS A 246 11.09 28.97 7.08
CA CYS A 246 11.80 27.76 6.67
C CYS A 246 12.48 27.91 5.30
N ASP A 247 11.83 28.56 4.33
CA ASP A 247 12.35 28.81 2.99
C ASP A 247 13.57 29.74 2.99
N GLU A 248 13.54 30.83 3.76
CA GLU A 248 14.62 31.80 3.86
C GLU A 248 15.85 31.21 4.57
N TYR A 249 15.67 30.72 5.80
CA TYR A 249 16.79 30.15 6.57
C TYR A 249 17.40 28.90 5.91
N SER A 250 16.64 28.12 5.13
CA SER A 250 17.21 26.99 4.37
C SER A 250 18.22 27.45 3.32
N ARG A 251 17.99 28.61 2.69
CA ARG A 251 18.88 29.17 1.65
C ARG A 251 20.15 29.74 2.28
N ASP A 252 20.01 30.48 3.38
CA ASP A 252 21.15 31.10 4.05
C ASP A 252 22.03 30.09 4.80
N MET A 253 21.45 29.03 5.38
CA MET A 253 22.24 27.98 6.03
C MET A 253 23.08 27.12 5.05
N ILE A 254 22.85 27.19 3.73
CA ILE A 254 23.78 26.59 2.75
C ILE A 254 25.16 27.27 2.84
N LYS A 255 25.22 28.58 3.15
CA LYS A 255 26.47 29.32 3.37
C LYS A 255 27.14 28.91 4.69
N CYS A 256 26.33 28.59 5.71
CA CYS A 256 26.79 28.14 7.03
C CYS A 256 27.58 26.82 6.96
N LEU A 257 27.27 25.94 6.02
CA LEU A 257 28.03 24.70 5.78
C LEU A 257 29.51 24.97 5.52
N SER A 258 29.82 25.98 4.70
CA SER A 258 31.21 26.42 4.45
C SER A 258 31.77 27.17 5.66
N LYS A 259 31.04 28.18 6.16
CA LYS A 259 31.47 29.06 7.28
C LYS A 259 31.88 28.29 8.54
N TYR A 260 31.22 27.16 8.84
CA TYR A 260 31.46 26.36 10.04
C TYR A 260 32.10 24.98 9.75
N GLY A 261 32.57 24.73 8.53
CA GLY A 261 33.21 23.46 8.16
C GLY A 261 32.29 22.23 8.25
N ILE A 262 30.97 22.43 8.18
CA ILE A 262 29.97 21.36 8.33
C ILE A 262 29.82 20.62 7.00
N SER A 263 30.42 19.44 6.92
CA SER A 263 30.16 18.50 5.82
C SER A 263 28.85 17.75 6.04
N VAL A 264 27.95 17.81 5.06
CA VAL A 264 26.72 17.01 4.98
C VAL A 264 26.61 16.34 3.60
N PRO A 265 26.08 15.10 3.51
CA PRO A 265 25.95 14.37 2.25
C PRO A 265 24.83 14.88 1.33
N ASP A 266 23.95 15.75 1.82
CA ASP A 266 22.88 16.39 1.06
C ASP A 266 22.79 17.88 1.46
N ARG A 267 22.74 18.78 0.47
CA ARG A 267 22.57 20.23 0.69
C ARG A 267 21.22 20.58 1.33
N GLN A 268 20.21 19.72 1.25
CA GLN A 268 18.94 19.90 1.95
C GLN A 268 19.05 19.74 3.48
N LEU A 269 20.20 19.25 3.99
CA LEU A 269 20.57 19.28 5.41
C LEU A 269 21.38 20.54 5.79
N ALA A 270 21.14 21.65 5.07
CA ALA A 270 21.65 22.97 5.44
C ALA A 270 21.32 23.31 6.90
N CYS A 271 22.37 23.59 7.68
CA CYS A 271 22.28 23.81 9.12
C CYS A 271 23.40 24.73 9.63
N ALA A 272 23.26 25.22 10.85
CA ALA A 272 24.28 25.97 11.58
C ALA A 272 24.41 25.42 13.02
N PRO A 273 25.55 25.62 13.73
CA PRO A 273 25.67 25.27 15.14
C PRO A 273 24.61 25.99 15.99
N VAL A 274 24.02 25.32 16.98
CA VAL A 274 22.96 25.92 17.84
C VAL A 274 23.44 27.19 18.55
N LYS A 275 24.74 27.25 18.88
CA LYS A 275 25.39 28.42 19.51
C LYS A 275 25.94 29.44 18.50
N SER A 276 25.69 29.31 17.20
CA SER A 276 26.04 30.34 16.22
C SER A 276 25.02 31.48 16.22
N GLU A 277 25.34 32.57 15.52
CA GLU A 277 24.39 33.67 15.31
C GLU A 277 23.17 33.21 14.50
N GLU A 278 23.39 32.50 13.40
CA GLU A 278 22.35 31.99 12.49
C GLU A 278 21.52 30.87 13.15
N GLY A 279 22.15 30.02 13.97
CA GLY A 279 21.46 29.00 14.75
C GLY A 279 20.52 29.60 15.78
N ARG A 280 20.98 30.61 16.54
CA ARG A 280 20.12 31.37 17.47
C ARG A 280 19.01 32.14 16.73
N ALA A 281 19.34 32.80 15.62
CA ALA A 281 18.38 33.56 14.84
C ALA A 281 17.25 32.68 14.28
N TYR A 282 17.60 31.53 13.70
CA TYR A 282 16.62 30.56 13.24
C TYR A 282 15.77 30.01 14.39
N LEU A 283 16.36 29.66 15.54
CA LEU A 283 15.58 29.19 16.70
C LEU A 283 14.59 30.26 17.20
N GLY A 284 15.01 31.53 17.26
CA GLY A 284 14.14 32.65 17.61
C GLY A 284 12.96 32.81 16.65
N ALA A 285 13.21 32.76 15.34
CA ALA A 285 12.17 32.86 14.31
C ALA A 285 11.26 31.61 14.25
N MET A 286 11.83 30.41 14.43
CA MET A 286 11.11 29.14 14.46
C MET A 286 10.15 29.09 15.66
N ARG A 287 10.57 29.57 16.84
CA ARG A 287 9.71 29.73 18.00
C ARG A 287 8.57 30.72 17.76
N CYS A 288 8.82 31.84 17.07
CA CYS A 288 7.74 32.74 16.61
C CYS A 288 6.71 32.00 15.75
N ALA A 289 7.15 31.13 14.84
CA ALA A 289 6.24 30.31 14.02
C ALA A 289 5.50 29.25 14.85
N ALA A 290 6.16 28.64 15.84
CA ALA A 290 5.54 27.70 16.76
C ALA A 290 4.43 28.37 17.59
N ASN A 291 4.71 29.55 18.13
CA ASN A 291 3.77 30.38 18.89
C ASN A 291 2.58 30.80 18.00
N TYR A 292 2.85 31.23 16.76
CA TYR A 292 1.81 31.53 15.78
C TYR A 292 0.87 30.33 15.54
N ALA A 293 1.42 29.12 15.38
CA ALA A 293 0.60 27.93 15.13
C ALA A 293 -0.29 27.54 16.33
N TRP A 294 0.21 27.65 17.57
CA TRP A 294 -0.62 27.43 18.76
C TRP A 294 -1.69 28.52 18.92
N ALA A 295 -1.36 29.79 18.66
CA ALA A 295 -2.36 30.87 18.60
C ALA A 295 -3.43 30.57 17.53
N ASN A 296 -3.02 30.08 16.35
CA ASN A 296 -3.93 29.68 15.28
C ASN A 296 -4.87 28.54 15.72
N ARG A 297 -4.34 27.44 16.27
CA ARG A 297 -5.16 26.31 16.76
C ARG A 297 -6.07 26.68 17.94
N GLN A 298 -5.65 27.60 18.80
CA GLN A 298 -6.48 28.16 19.87
C GLN A 298 -7.65 28.99 19.31
N CYS A 299 -7.38 29.89 18.36
CA CYS A 299 -8.42 30.65 17.65
C CYS A 299 -9.40 29.74 16.88
N LEU A 300 -8.90 28.70 16.19
CA LEU A 300 -9.74 27.70 15.52
C LEU A 300 -10.64 26.94 16.50
N MET A 301 -10.14 26.59 17.70
CA MET A 301 -10.92 25.96 18.76
C MET A 301 -12.03 26.89 19.30
N TYR A 302 -11.74 28.18 19.46
CA TYR A 302 -12.74 29.17 19.85
C TYR A 302 -13.87 29.30 18.82
N LEU A 303 -13.54 29.43 17.53
CA LEU A 303 -14.54 29.48 16.46
C LEU A 303 -15.39 28.19 16.43
N THR A 304 -14.72 27.03 16.56
CA THR A 304 -15.40 25.72 16.67
C THR A 304 -16.42 25.68 17.80
N ARG A 305 -16.05 26.15 19.01
CA ARG A 305 -16.96 26.24 20.16
C ARG A 305 -18.17 27.14 19.85
N LYS A 306 -17.95 28.34 19.32
CA LYS A 306 -19.05 29.28 18.98
C LYS A 306 -20.05 28.70 17.98
N THR A 307 -19.58 27.95 16.98
CA THR A 307 -20.46 27.23 16.04
C THR A 307 -21.27 26.12 16.72
N PHE A 308 -20.66 25.35 17.62
CA PHE A 308 -21.39 24.33 18.39
C PHE A 308 -22.44 24.96 19.32
N GLU A 309 -22.11 26.05 20.03
CA GLU A 309 -23.06 26.78 20.89
C GLU A 309 -24.28 27.27 20.09
N LYS A 310 -24.03 27.91 18.94
CA LYS A 310 -25.03 28.39 17.96
C LYS A 310 -25.96 27.29 17.45
N ILE A 311 -25.49 26.05 17.32
CA ILE A 311 -26.25 24.92 16.74
C ILE A 311 -26.96 24.07 17.81
N PHE A 312 -26.47 24.05 19.05
CA PHE A 312 -27.07 23.30 20.16
C PHE A 312 -27.85 24.15 21.17
N GLY A 313 -27.74 25.48 21.16
CA GLY A 313 -28.41 26.35 22.13
C GLY A 313 -27.92 26.17 23.56
N ARG A 314 -26.68 25.72 23.73
CA ARG A 314 -26.01 25.33 24.99
C ARG A 314 -24.61 25.90 25.00
N THR A 315 -24.08 26.32 26.15
CA THR A 315 -22.72 26.90 26.22
C THR A 315 -21.63 25.85 26.00
N GLU A 316 -20.40 26.27 25.70
CA GLU A 316 -19.25 25.37 25.59
C GLU A 316 -19.02 24.53 26.87
N LYS A 317 -19.44 25.06 28.03
CA LYS A 317 -19.39 24.40 29.34
C LYS A 317 -20.46 23.30 29.44
N ASP A 318 -21.70 23.59 29.06
CA ASP A 318 -22.80 22.62 29.06
C ASP A 318 -22.57 21.50 28.05
N LEU A 319 -21.90 21.82 26.94
CA LEU A 319 -21.45 20.89 25.91
C LEU A 319 -20.14 20.17 26.26
N GLY A 320 -19.48 20.52 27.37
CA GLY A 320 -18.25 19.88 27.87
C GLY A 320 -17.07 19.95 26.89
N MET A 321 -16.95 21.04 26.13
CA MET A 321 -16.00 21.23 25.03
C MET A 321 -14.57 21.50 25.51
N ASP A 322 -14.01 20.52 26.22
CA ASP A 322 -12.68 20.59 26.82
C ASP A 322 -11.59 20.12 25.87
N LEU A 323 -10.44 20.80 25.93
CA LEU A 323 -9.21 20.34 25.30
C LEU A 323 -8.75 19.03 25.95
N ILE A 324 -8.55 17.98 25.16
CA ILE A 324 -7.82 16.80 25.61
C ILE A 324 -6.32 17.11 25.57
N TYR A 325 -5.83 17.49 24.38
CA TYR A 325 -4.45 17.95 24.19
C TYR A 325 -4.26 18.68 22.85
N ASP A 326 -3.21 19.48 22.74
CA ASP A 326 -2.67 20.06 21.49
C ASP A 326 -1.16 19.81 21.42
N VAL A 327 -0.69 19.21 20.33
CA VAL A 327 0.68 18.73 20.17
C VAL A 327 1.25 18.99 18.77
N ALA A 328 2.53 19.34 18.70
CA ALA A 328 3.27 19.56 17.46
C ALA A 328 3.75 18.24 16.83
N HIS A 329 3.91 18.21 15.50
CA HIS A 329 4.64 17.14 14.81
C HIS A 329 5.71 17.62 13.80
N ASN A 330 5.83 18.94 13.57
CA ASN A 330 6.94 19.57 12.83
C ASN A 330 7.59 20.63 13.72
N ILE A 331 8.60 20.30 14.52
CA ILE A 331 9.16 21.24 15.50
C ILE A 331 10.62 20.91 15.85
N VAL A 332 11.37 21.90 16.31
CA VAL A 332 12.67 21.70 16.95
C VAL A 332 12.58 22.22 18.38
N LYS A 333 13.02 21.44 19.35
CA LYS A 333 13.02 21.81 20.77
C LYS A 333 14.40 21.67 21.38
N VAL A 334 14.70 22.52 22.35
CA VAL A 334 15.82 22.32 23.27
C VAL A 334 15.25 21.63 24.50
N GLU A 335 15.60 20.36 24.68
CA GLU A 335 15.04 19.48 25.70
C GLU A 335 16.16 18.90 26.57
N LYS A 336 15.90 18.69 27.87
CA LYS A 336 16.88 18.13 28.81
C LYS A 336 16.75 16.61 28.86
N TYR A 337 17.84 15.89 28.62
CA TYR A 337 17.87 14.42 28.68
C TYR A 337 19.01 13.93 29.58
N THR A 338 18.80 12.83 30.29
CA THR A 338 19.89 12.08 30.92
C THR A 338 20.45 11.10 29.89
N ILE A 339 21.72 11.24 29.55
CA ILE A 339 22.45 10.39 28.61
C ILE A 339 23.70 9.88 29.34
N ASP A 340 23.85 8.56 29.44
CA ASP A 340 24.97 7.90 30.11
C ASP A 340 25.20 8.40 31.56
N GLY A 341 24.09 8.61 32.29
CA GLY A 341 24.08 9.12 33.66
C GLY A 341 24.35 10.63 33.81
N LYS A 342 24.52 11.38 32.71
CA LYS A 342 24.76 12.82 32.72
C LYS A 342 23.61 13.58 32.06
N GLU A 343 23.18 14.67 32.69
CA GLU A 343 22.21 15.57 32.08
C GLU A 343 22.84 16.35 30.91
N LYS A 344 22.09 16.48 29.81
CA LYS A 344 22.49 17.20 28.59
C LYS A 344 21.33 18.00 28.03
N LEU A 345 21.65 19.14 27.39
CA LEU A 345 20.69 19.91 26.59
C LEU A 345 20.80 19.47 25.13
N LEU A 346 19.72 18.89 24.59
CA LEU A 346 19.67 18.35 23.24
C LEU A 346 18.76 19.20 22.34
N CYS A 347 19.23 19.48 21.13
CA CYS A 347 18.45 20.07 20.05
C CYS A 347 17.72 18.94 19.30
N VAL A 348 16.49 18.67 19.71
CA VAL A 348 15.65 17.56 19.20
C VAL A 348 14.77 18.08 18.07
N HIS A 349 15.02 17.58 16.87
CA HIS A 349 14.24 17.84 15.66
C HIS A 349 13.21 16.73 15.49
N ARG A 350 11.94 17.09 15.23
CA ARG A 350 10.86 16.16 14.93
C ARG A 350 10.09 16.66 13.72
N LYS A 351 9.85 15.80 12.72
CA LYS A 351 9.22 16.18 11.44
C LYS A 351 8.30 15.07 10.94
N GLY A 352 6.99 15.31 10.94
CA GLY A 352 5.99 14.24 10.91
C GLY A 352 6.08 13.31 12.12
N ALA A 353 6.52 13.83 13.28
CA ALA A 353 6.80 13.03 14.47
C ALA A 353 6.36 13.78 15.75
N THR A 354 5.47 13.17 16.52
CA THR A 354 4.79 13.79 17.68
C THR A 354 5.52 13.48 18.99
N ARG A 355 5.71 14.46 19.89
CA ARG A 355 6.27 14.20 21.24
C ARG A 355 5.35 13.27 22.04
N ALA A 356 5.93 12.34 22.82
CA ALA A 356 5.20 11.26 23.49
C ALA A 356 5.73 10.95 24.91
N PHE A 357 5.80 11.95 25.80
CA PHE A 357 6.38 11.77 27.14
C PHE A 357 5.68 10.67 27.97
N PRO A 358 6.41 10.01 28.89
CA PRO A 358 5.92 8.90 29.68
C PRO A 358 5.07 9.35 30.88
N PRO A 359 4.42 8.42 31.59
CA PRO A 359 3.92 8.67 32.94
C PRO A 359 5.02 9.27 33.84
N ASP A 360 4.58 10.07 34.81
CA ASP A 360 5.39 10.75 35.82
C ASP A 360 6.35 11.85 35.31
N HIS A 361 6.38 12.15 33.99
CA HIS A 361 7.28 13.16 33.43
C HIS A 361 6.91 14.59 33.90
N PRO A 362 7.88 15.43 34.32
CA PRO A 362 7.59 16.71 35.00
C PRO A 362 6.92 17.78 34.11
N GLU A 363 7.13 17.74 32.79
CA GLU A 363 6.43 18.62 31.83
C GLU A 363 4.95 18.25 31.59
N LEU A 364 4.42 17.17 32.19
CA LEU A 364 3.02 16.79 32.02
C LEU A 364 2.08 17.55 32.97
N PRO A 365 0.90 17.97 32.49
CA PRO A 365 -0.23 18.35 33.34
C PRO A 365 -0.50 17.29 34.40
N GLU A 366 -0.83 17.71 35.63
CA GLU A 366 -0.98 16.81 36.78
C GLU A 366 -1.95 15.66 36.49
N LYS A 367 -3.06 15.99 35.84
CA LYS A 367 -4.10 15.08 35.35
C LYS A 367 -3.53 13.91 34.51
N TYR A 368 -2.47 14.13 33.74
CA TYR A 368 -1.92 13.16 32.77
C TYR A 368 -0.64 12.47 33.25
N LYS A 369 -0.01 12.90 34.35
CA LYS A 369 1.16 12.20 34.93
C LYS A 369 0.89 10.71 35.18
N SER A 370 -0.33 10.36 35.63
CA SER A 370 -0.71 8.97 35.95
C SER A 370 -0.92 8.03 34.73
N ILE A 371 -0.83 8.55 33.50
CA ILE A 371 -1.10 7.81 32.24
C ILE A 371 -0.12 8.10 31.10
N GLY A 372 0.64 9.20 31.14
CA GLY A 372 1.56 9.64 30.08
C GLY A 372 0.96 10.69 29.15
N GLN A 373 1.80 11.28 28.29
CA GLN A 373 1.40 12.36 27.40
C GLN A 373 0.36 11.88 26.38
N PRO A 374 -0.71 12.66 26.12
CA PRO A 374 -1.60 12.37 25.01
C PRO A 374 -0.85 12.48 23.68
N VAL A 375 -0.94 11.43 22.86
CA VAL A 375 -0.38 11.34 21.51
C VAL A 375 -1.54 11.19 20.53
N ILE A 376 -1.78 12.26 19.77
CA ILE A 376 -2.90 12.33 18.83
C ILE A 376 -2.39 11.94 17.43
N ILE A 377 -2.95 10.87 16.87
CA ILE A 377 -2.62 10.41 15.51
C ILE A 377 -3.82 10.71 14.61
N PRO A 378 -3.71 11.71 13.70
CA PRO A 378 -4.76 12.00 12.75
C PRO A 378 -4.84 10.89 11.70
N GLY A 379 -6.06 10.47 11.38
CA GLY A 379 -6.34 9.81 10.11
C GLY A 379 -6.33 10.82 8.97
N ASP A 380 -6.30 10.31 7.73
CA ASP A 380 -6.58 11.11 6.54
C ASP A 380 -8.11 11.18 6.30
N MET A 381 -8.57 12.18 5.55
CA MET A 381 -9.97 12.54 5.35
C MET A 381 -10.92 11.34 5.10
N GLY A 382 -11.71 10.97 6.11
CA GLY A 382 -12.65 9.85 6.01
C GLY A 382 -12.08 8.47 6.40
N ARG A 383 -10.98 8.44 7.15
CA ARG A 383 -10.41 7.27 7.83
C ARG A 383 -10.40 7.49 9.35
N ASN A 384 -10.13 6.43 10.10
CA ASN A 384 -10.10 6.50 11.56
C ASN A 384 -8.88 7.30 12.06
N SER A 385 -9.11 8.12 13.09
CA SER A 385 -8.07 8.74 13.92
C SER A 385 -7.91 7.97 15.25
N PHE A 386 -6.82 8.22 15.97
CA PHE A 386 -6.55 7.54 17.24
C PHE A 386 -6.00 8.47 18.31
N LEU A 387 -6.34 8.17 19.57
CA LEU A 387 -5.70 8.71 20.75
C LEU A 387 -4.86 7.60 21.41
N LEU A 388 -3.62 7.93 21.73
CA LEU A 388 -2.68 7.09 22.45
C LEU A 388 -2.10 7.87 23.65
N VAL A 389 -1.36 7.18 24.52
CA VAL A 389 -0.49 7.80 25.54
C VAL A 389 0.95 7.33 25.41
N GLY A 390 1.92 8.23 25.60
CA GLY A 390 3.35 7.88 25.62
C GLY A 390 3.71 6.96 26.79
N THR A 391 4.69 6.06 26.62
CA THR A 391 5.17 5.15 27.68
C THR A 391 6.66 5.38 28.01
N LYS A 392 7.14 4.78 29.11
CA LYS A 392 8.55 4.87 29.52
C LYS A 392 9.53 4.33 28.46
N LYS A 393 9.12 3.40 27.59
CA LYS A 393 9.98 2.91 26.50
C LYS A 393 10.17 3.92 25.37
N ALA A 394 9.31 4.93 25.26
CA ALA A 394 9.43 5.97 24.23
C ALA A 394 10.68 6.85 24.35
N GLU A 395 11.41 6.79 25.48
CA GLU A 395 12.73 7.41 25.61
C GLU A 395 13.73 6.91 24.54
N GLU A 396 13.59 5.65 24.09
CA GLU A 396 14.37 5.05 23.00
C GLU A 396 14.23 5.80 21.66
N SER A 397 13.14 6.54 21.46
CA SER A 397 12.85 7.27 20.21
C SER A 397 12.96 8.80 20.36
N PHE A 398 13.44 9.32 21.50
CA PHE A 398 13.15 10.69 21.96
C PHE A 398 11.65 11.04 21.82
N TYR A 399 10.80 10.02 22.05
CA TYR A 399 9.34 10.04 22.12
C TYR A 399 8.56 10.33 20.78
N SER A 400 8.31 9.38 19.81
CA SER A 400 7.64 9.58 18.45
C SER A 400 7.13 8.32 17.60
N THR A 401 6.26 8.35 16.52
CA THR A 401 5.34 7.18 16.12
C THR A 401 4.41 7.15 14.76
N CYS A 402 4.34 6.12 13.79
CA CYS A 402 3.71 6.07 12.34
C CYS A 402 3.38 4.67 11.46
N PHE A 403 2.98 4.52 10.08
CA PHE A 403 1.91 3.71 9.18
C PHE A 403 2.13 2.57 7.89
N SER A 404 1.36 1.41 7.44
CA SER A 404 1.66 0.12 6.44
C SER A 404 0.66 -0.84 5.44
N GLY A 405 1.01 -2.06 4.73
CA GLY A 405 0.29 -3.50 4.33
C GLY A 405 0.23 -4.48 2.91
N ASP A 406 0.32 -5.89 2.75
CA ASP A 406 0.67 -7.00 1.59
C ASP A 406 -0.25 -7.90 0.52
N THR A 407 0.15 -8.35 -0.75
CA THR A 407 -0.52 -9.27 -1.86
C THR A 407 0.33 -10.04 -3.04
N LYS A 408 -0.21 -10.53 -4.25
CA LYS A 408 0.40 -11.33 -5.43
C LYS A 408 0.03 -10.98 -6.96
N ILE A 409 0.92 -11.12 -8.02
CA ILE A 409 0.66 -10.88 -9.54
C ILE A 409 1.49 -11.66 -10.65
N LEU A 410 1.38 -11.29 -11.96
CA LEU A 410 2.18 -11.71 -13.15
C LEU A 410 3.25 -10.68 -13.62
N THR A 411 4.43 -11.13 -14.09
CA THR A 411 5.51 -10.32 -14.68
C THR A 411 6.24 -10.99 -15.86
N ASP A 412 7.15 -10.27 -16.51
CA ASP A 412 8.11 -10.75 -17.51
C ASP A 412 9.12 -11.79 -17.00
N LYS A 413 9.28 -11.91 -15.68
CA LYS A 413 10.11 -12.96 -15.04
C LYS A 413 9.28 -14.14 -14.53
N GLY A 414 7.97 -14.15 -14.80
CA GLY A 414 7.03 -15.18 -14.36
C GLY A 414 5.99 -14.66 -13.37
N ILE A 415 5.38 -15.58 -12.63
CA ILE A 415 4.38 -15.30 -11.59
C ILE A 415 5.14 -15.04 -10.28
N VAL A 416 4.94 -13.86 -9.71
CA VAL A 416 5.74 -13.37 -8.57
C VAL A 416 4.77 -12.71 -7.60
N SER A 417 4.92 -12.92 -6.29
CA SER A 417 4.09 -12.14 -5.35
C SER A 417 4.36 -10.65 -5.51
N LEU A 418 3.38 -9.80 -5.19
CA LEU A 418 3.63 -8.37 -5.16
C LEU A 418 4.64 -8.04 -4.06
N GLY A 419 4.85 -8.95 -3.10
CA GLY A 419 5.89 -8.85 -2.07
C GLY A 419 7.28 -9.16 -2.54
N GLU A 420 7.42 -10.22 -3.31
CA GLU A 420 8.67 -10.52 -4.00
C GLU A 420 8.98 -9.42 -5.01
N ILE A 421 8.03 -8.92 -5.82
CA ILE A 421 8.27 -7.76 -6.70
C ILE A 421 8.59 -6.51 -5.88
N TYR A 422 7.91 -6.32 -4.75
CA TYR A 422 8.16 -5.21 -3.83
C TYR A 422 9.61 -5.26 -3.29
N GLU A 423 10.07 -6.41 -2.79
CA GLU A 423 11.43 -6.65 -2.31
C GLU A 423 12.46 -6.53 -3.43
N PHE A 424 12.21 -7.15 -4.59
CA PHE A 424 13.12 -7.15 -5.73
C PHE A 424 13.24 -5.77 -6.38
N ASN A 425 12.20 -4.94 -6.33
CA ASN A 425 12.26 -3.54 -6.77
C ASN A 425 13.25 -2.71 -5.93
N LYS A 426 13.38 -3.00 -4.61
CA LYS A 426 14.45 -2.41 -3.76
C LYS A 426 15.85 -2.74 -4.27
N LEU A 427 16.02 -3.95 -4.82
CA LEU A 427 17.30 -4.46 -5.33
C LEU A 427 17.62 -3.90 -6.73
N GLY A 428 16.87 -2.90 -7.21
CA GLY A 428 17.04 -2.31 -8.53
C GLY A 428 16.53 -3.19 -9.68
N LEU A 429 15.90 -4.33 -9.39
CA LEU A 429 15.34 -5.20 -10.43
C LEU A 429 14.04 -4.58 -10.95
N THR A 430 14.10 -4.05 -12.18
CA THR A 430 12.92 -3.63 -12.93
C THR A 430 12.13 -4.84 -13.42
N TYR A 431 10.80 -4.68 -13.54
CA TYR A 431 9.88 -5.70 -14.05
C TYR A 431 8.90 -5.03 -15.01
N THR A 432 8.47 -5.75 -16.04
CA THR A 432 7.28 -5.38 -16.82
C THR A 432 6.13 -6.34 -16.51
N THR A 433 4.90 -5.83 -16.55
CA THR A 433 3.65 -6.60 -16.37
C THR A 433 2.83 -6.49 -17.64
N PRO A 434 2.11 -7.55 -18.07
CA PRO A 434 1.09 -7.39 -19.09
C PRO A 434 -0.04 -6.52 -18.53
N SER A 435 -0.45 -5.56 -19.34
CA SER A 435 -1.53 -4.60 -19.10
C SER A 435 -2.45 -4.60 -20.31
N ILE A 436 -3.72 -4.20 -20.14
CA ILE A 436 -4.65 -4.01 -21.27
C ILE A 436 -4.80 -2.53 -21.60
N ASN A 437 -4.53 -2.21 -22.86
CA ASN A 437 -4.96 -0.96 -23.47
C ASN A 437 -6.47 -1.03 -23.71
N LYS A 438 -7.21 -0.05 -23.16
CA LYS A 438 -8.68 -0.10 -23.07
C LYS A 438 -9.35 0.23 -24.39
N ASP A 439 -8.69 1.04 -25.20
CA ASP A 439 -9.19 1.50 -26.49
C ASP A 439 -8.97 0.42 -27.57
N THR A 440 -7.82 -0.25 -27.57
CA THR A 440 -7.50 -1.33 -28.53
C THR A 440 -7.96 -2.72 -28.08
N LEU A 441 -8.02 -2.97 -26.77
CA LEU A 441 -8.07 -4.29 -26.13
C LEU A 441 -6.85 -5.20 -26.44
N SER A 442 -5.71 -4.61 -26.78
CA SER A 442 -4.42 -5.32 -26.89
C SER A 442 -3.70 -5.46 -25.54
N ILE A 443 -2.85 -6.48 -25.42
CA ILE A 443 -1.87 -6.58 -24.33
C ILE A 443 -0.67 -5.71 -24.68
N GLU A 444 -0.27 -4.88 -23.74
CA GLU A 444 0.96 -4.09 -23.74
C GLU A 444 1.79 -4.49 -22.52
N TRP A 445 3.09 -4.75 -22.69
CA TRP A 445 4.00 -5.11 -21.60
C TRP A 445 4.62 -3.84 -21.04
N GLU A 446 4.08 -3.37 -19.93
CA GLU A 446 4.38 -2.06 -19.36
C GLU A 446 5.29 -2.15 -18.14
N PRO A 447 6.28 -1.23 -17.99
CA PRO A 447 7.09 -1.15 -16.80
C PRO A 447 6.25 -0.95 -15.53
N ILE A 448 6.56 -1.73 -14.50
CA ILE A 448 6.20 -1.43 -13.12
C ILE A 448 7.06 -0.24 -12.68
N LEU A 449 6.43 0.92 -12.52
CA LEU A 449 7.08 2.17 -12.14
C LEU A 449 7.36 2.25 -10.64
N GLY A 450 6.54 1.56 -9.85
CA GLY A 450 6.66 1.48 -8.40
C GLY A 450 5.76 0.39 -7.84
N VAL A 451 6.09 -0.08 -6.65
CA VAL A 451 5.33 -1.11 -5.93
C VAL A 451 4.84 -0.49 -4.63
N SER A 452 3.65 -0.86 -4.14
CA SER A 452 2.97 -0.25 -2.98
C SER A 452 2.36 -1.31 -2.06
N LYS A 453 2.23 -1.01 -0.76
CA LYS A 453 1.78 -1.88 0.34
C LYS A 453 0.79 -1.03 1.19
N ARG A 454 -0.48 -1.44 1.34
CA ARG A 454 -1.50 -0.91 2.27
C ARG A 454 -2.28 -2.04 2.97
N ASN A 455 -2.59 -1.95 4.27
CA ASN A 455 -3.62 -2.82 4.87
C ASN A 455 -5.01 -2.37 4.41
N ALA A 456 -6.02 -3.24 4.51
CA ALA A 456 -7.41 -2.88 4.22
C ALA A 456 -8.39 -3.84 4.89
N GLN A 457 -9.66 -3.43 5.03
CA GLN A 457 -10.74 -4.39 5.24
C GLN A 457 -10.85 -5.27 3.98
N THR A 458 -10.62 -6.56 4.14
CA THR A 458 -10.47 -7.51 3.04
C THR A 458 -11.61 -8.51 2.97
N VAL A 459 -11.96 -8.85 1.73
CA VAL A 459 -12.93 -9.85 1.35
C VAL A 459 -12.25 -10.93 0.51
N ARG A 460 -12.50 -12.19 0.84
CA ARG A 460 -12.14 -13.33 -0.01
C ARG A 460 -13.21 -13.44 -1.09
N VAL A 461 -12.87 -13.16 -2.34
CA VAL A 461 -13.76 -13.36 -3.49
C VAL A 461 -13.32 -14.56 -4.31
N SER A 462 -14.23 -15.50 -4.55
CA SER A 462 -14.02 -16.58 -5.51
C SER A 462 -14.36 -16.12 -6.91
N ILE A 463 -13.52 -16.48 -7.87
CA ILE A 463 -13.69 -16.17 -9.29
C ILE A 463 -13.71 -17.49 -10.05
N SER A 464 -14.86 -17.83 -10.63
CA SER A 464 -15.04 -19.07 -11.39
C SER A 464 -16.15 -18.96 -12.45
N GLN A 465 -16.00 -19.70 -13.56
CA GLN A 465 -16.98 -19.78 -14.65
C GLN A 465 -18.39 -20.21 -14.17
N THR A 466 -18.47 -21.16 -13.24
CA THR A 466 -19.72 -21.85 -12.84
C THR A 466 -20.30 -21.38 -11.50
N ASN A 467 -19.60 -20.51 -10.77
CA ASN A 467 -19.88 -20.15 -9.37
C ASN A 467 -19.85 -21.31 -8.36
N ARG A 468 -19.32 -22.48 -8.76
CA ARG A 468 -19.23 -23.68 -7.90
C ARG A 468 -17.87 -23.85 -7.22
N SER A 469 -16.80 -23.23 -7.72
CA SER A 469 -15.48 -23.30 -7.09
C SER A 469 -15.34 -22.24 -6.01
N MET A 470 -15.20 -22.67 -4.76
CA MET A 470 -14.96 -21.81 -3.60
C MET A 470 -13.44 -21.60 -3.33
N LEU A 471 -12.57 -22.25 -4.10
CA LEU A 471 -11.11 -22.32 -3.88
C LEU A 471 -10.30 -21.37 -4.78
N SER A 472 -10.84 -21.00 -5.95
CA SER A 472 -10.22 -20.02 -6.85
C SER A 472 -10.44 -18.61 -6.32
N THR A 473 -9.70 -18.23 -5.27
CA THR A 473 -9.95 -16.97 -4.54
C THR A 473 -8.85 -15.93 -4.74
N VAL A 474 -9.23 -14.67 -4.87
CA VAL A 474 -8.36 -13.51 -4.56
C VAL A 474 -8.78 -12.98 -3.19
N ASP A 475 -7.78 -12.62 -2.38
CA ASP A 475 -7.96 -11.85 -1.16
C ASP A 475 -7.73 -10.38 -1.55
N THR A 476 -8.74 -9.52 -1.37
CA THR A 476 -8.72 -8.14 -1.88
C THR A 476 -9.63 -7.24 -1.06
N SER A 477 -9.52 -5.93 -1.20
CA SER A 477 -10.35 -4.96 -0.49
C SER A 477 -11.62 -4.68 -1.29
N THR A 478 -12.70 -4.30 -0.60
CA THR A 478 -14.00 -4.06 -1.25
C THR A 478 -13.95 -2.90 -2.26
N ASP A 479 -13.04 -1.94 -2.05
CA ASP A 479 -12.76 -0.80 -2.93
C ASP A 479 -11.87 -1.12 -4.15
N HIS A 480 -11.24 -2.30 -4.19
CA HIS A 480 -10.29 -2.64 -5.27
C HIS A 480 -11.06 -2.74 -6.60
N LYS A 481 -10.59 -2.00 -7.61
CA LYS A 481 -11.28 -1.88 -8.89
C LYS A 481 -10.89 -3.02 -9.82
N PHE A 482 -11.82 -3.94 -10.04
CA PHE A 482 -11.69 -5.06 -10.97
C PHE A 482 -12.34 -4.71 -12.31
N SER A 483 -11.81 -5.29 -13.38
CA SER A 483 -12.30 -5.05 -14.74
C SER A 483 -13.63 -5.75 -15.02
N VAL A 484 -14.48 -5.10 -15.80
CA VAL A 484 -15.75 -5.65 -16.32
C VAL A 484 -15.95 -5.18 -17.76
N PHE A 485 -16.72 -5.93 -18.54
CA PHE A 485 -17.37 -5.33 -19.71
C PHE A 485 -18.70 -4.69 -19.30
N ASP A 486 -19.04 -3.59 -19.97
CA ASP A 486 -20.31 -2.86 -19.87
C ASP A 486 -20.61 -2.25 -21.24
N ASN A 487 -21.71 -2.67 -21.88
CA ASN A 487 -21.95 -2.49 -23.32
C ASN A 487 -20.74 -2.84 -24.22
N ALA A 488 -20.07 -3.95 -23.91
CA ALA A 488 -18.82 -4.41 -24.55
C ALA A 488 -17.61 -3.46 -24.46
N GLU A 489 -17.67 -2.41 -23.65
CA GLU A 489 -16.56 -1.50 -23.32
C GLU A 489 -15.86 -1.95 -22.02
N LEU A 490 -14.53 -1.87 -21.94
CA LEU A 490 -13.76 -2.38 -20.80
C LEU A 490 -13.66 -1.33 -19.67
N LYS A 491 -14.51 -1.47 -18.65
CA LYS A 491 -14.60 -0.58 -17.49
C LYS A 491 -13.99 -1.24 -16.24
N PHE A 492 -13.80 -0.45 -15.19
CA PHE A 492 -13.19 -0.90 -13.93
C PHE A 492 -14.07 -0.45 -12.75
N GLU A 493 -14.61 -1.39 -11.99
CA GLU A 493 -15.58 -1.17 -10.92
C GLU A 493 -15.08 -1.80 -9.61
N GLU A 494 -15.40 -1.18 -8.46
CA GLU A 494 -15.08 -1.75 -7.15
C GLU A 494 -15.71 -3.14 -6.98
N ILE A 495 -14.99 -4.05 -6.32
CA ILE A 495 -15.44 -5.43 -6.07
C ILE A 495 -16.85 -5.48 -5.44
N GLU A 496 -17.16 -4.57 -4.52
CA GLU A 496 -18.49 -4.45 -3.91
C GLU A 496 -19.61 -4.18 -4.94
N LYS A 497 -19.37 -3.31 -5.91
CA LYS A 497 -20.32 -3.00 -7.00
C LYS A 497 -20.51 -4.18 -7.95
N ILE A 498 -19.43 -4.92 -8.23
CA ILE A 498 -19.45 -6.12 -9.07
C ILE A 498 -20.26 -7.23 -8.39
N LEU A 499 -20.04 -7.45 -7.09
CA LEU A 499 -20.79 -8.40 -6.27
C LEU A 499 -22.29 -8.03 -6.21
N TYR A 500 -22.61 -6.78 -5.90
CA TYR A 500 -24.00 -6.29 -5.79
C TYR A 500 -24.77 -6.41 -7.12
N SER A 501 -24.17 -5.97 -8.23
CA SER A 501 -24.80 -6.03 -9.56
C SER A 501 -24.75 -7.43 -10.22
N GLN A 502 -24.05 -8.38 -9.58
CA GLN A 502 -23.72 -9.71 -10.09
C GLN A 502 -23.00 -9.67 -11.45
N LYS A 503 -22.15 -8.68 -11.69
CA LYS A 503 -21.32 -8.58 -12.90
C LYS A 503 -20.23 -9.66 -12.91
N MET A 504 -19.82 -10.05 -14.11
CA MET A 504 -18.67 -10.90 -14.33
C MET A 504 -17.43 -10.04 -14.48
N THR A 505 -16.32 -10.46 -13.87
CA THR A 505 -15.00 -9.83 -14.04
C THR A 505 -14.30 -10.39 -15.28
N CYS A 506 -13.43 -9.60 -15.90
CA CYS A 506 -12.59 -10.08 -17.01
C CYS A 506 -11.32 -10.76 -16.49
N VAL A 507 -10.95 -11.87 -17.13
CA VAL A 507 -9.74 -12.65 -16.87
C VAL A 507 -8.98 -12.89 -18.17
N LEU A 508 -7.65 -13.00 -18.09
CA LEU A 508 -6.78 -13.28 -19.24
C LEU A 508 -6.94 -14.74 -19.67
N ASP A 509 -6.94 -15.00 -20.98
CA ASP A 509 -6.88 -16.37 -21.52
C ASP A 509 -5.78 -16.62 -22.55
N SER A 510 -5.09 -15.56 -22.96
CA SER A 510 -4.01 -15.62 -23.93
C SER A 510 -2.97 -14.55 -23.60
N ILE A 511 -1.67 -14.87 -23.71
CA ILE A 511 -0.59 -13.88 -23.65
C ILE A 511 0.25 -13.91 -24.92
N LYS A 512 0.57 -12.73 -25.45
CA LYS A 512 1.47 -12.56 -26.58
C LYS A 512 2.77 -11.93 -26.11
N ILE A 513 3.88 -12.57 -26.48
CA ILE A 513 5.26 -12.18 -26.15
C ILE A 513 6.08 -12.44 -27.42
N PRO A 514 7.04 -11.56 -27.79
CA PRO A 514 7.97 -11.86 -28.89
C PRO A 514 8.73 -13.17 -28.60
N TRP A 515 8.49 -14.18 -29.43
CA TRP A 515 9.11 -15.50 -29.30
C TRP A 515 10.62 -15.42 -29.53
N ARG A 516 11.45 -16.07 -28.68
CA ARG A 516 12.91 -15.96 -28.76
C ARG A 516 13.67 -17.29 -28.76
N LEU A 517 13.13 -18.33 -28.12
CA LEU A 517 13.84 -19.60 -27.91
C LEU A 517 13.18 -20.74 -28.70
N HIS A 518 13.90 -21.39 -29.61
CA HIS A 518 13.42 -22.57 -30.33
C HIS A 518 14.27 -23.81 -30.02
N TYR A 519 13.85 -24.56 -28.99
CA TYR A 519 14.54 -25.77 -28.56
C TYR A 519 13.57 -26.91 -28.26
N PRO A 520 12.91 -27.53 -29.27
CA PRO A 520 11.85 -28.52 -29.05
C PRO A 520 12.28 -29.72 -28.19
N ARG A 521 13.44 -30.32 -28.49
CA ARG A 521 13.97 -31.47 -27.74
C ARG A 521 14.31 -31.12 -26.29
N LEU A 522 14.99 -30.00 -26.06
CA LEU A 522 15.31 -29.52 -24.71
C LEU A 522 14.03 -29.14 -23.94
N SER A 523 13.03 -28.58 -24.61
CA SER A 523 11.73 -28.26 -23.99
C SER A 523 11.03 -29.51 -23.47
N PHE A 524 10.93 -30.56 -24.30
CA PHE A 524 10.39 -31.85 -23.86
C PHE A 524 11.19 -32.43 -22.69
N LEU A 525 12.53 -32.37 -22.76
CA LEU A 525 13.43 -32.84 -21.71
C LEU A 525 13.22 -32.11 -20.38
N ILE A 526 13.23 -30.77 -20.39
CA ILE A 526 13.01 -29.92 -19.22
C ILE A 526 11.62 -30.17 -18.61
N GLY A 527 10.57 -30.30 -19.44
CA GLY A 527 9.23 -30.67 -18.96
C GLY A 527 9.20 -32.06 -18.30
N SER A 528 9.89 -33.04 -18.87
CA SER A 528 9.96 -34.42 -18.34
C SER A 528 10.80 -34.53 -17.05
N LEU A 529 11.82 -33.69 -16.90
CA LEU A 529 12.67 -33.63 -15.72
C LEU A 529 12.03 -32.82 -14.58
N ALA A 530 11.13 -31.87 -14.88
CA ALA A 530 10.44 -31.06 -13.88
C ALA A 530 9.34 -31.84 -13.09
N THR A 531 9.00 -33.04 -13.55
CA THR A 531 8.06 -33.98 -12.88
C THR A 531 8.81 -35.18 -12.28
N ASP A 532 9.59 -35.89 -13.11
CA ASP A 532 10.20 -37.18 -12.76
C ASP A 532 11.73 -37.09 -12.54
N GLY A 533 12.29 -35.88 -12.40
CA GLY A 533 13.73 -35.65 -12.31
C GLY A 533 14.15 -34.69 -11.20
N TYR A 534 15.45 -34.65 -10.92
CA TYR A 534 16.08 -33.71 -10.01
C TYR A 534 17.58 -33.55 -10.31
N ILE A 535 18.20 -32.50 -9.75
CA ILE A 535 19.64 -32.27 -9.79
C ILE A 535 20.22 -32.53 -8.39
N GLU A 536 21.14 -33.49 -8.28
CA GLU A 536 21.81 -33.80 -7.02
C GLU A 536 22.99 -32.86 -6.79
N ASN A 537 22.85 -31.93 -5.85
CA ASN A 537 23.81 -30.83 -5.61
C ASN A 537 24.95 -31.19 -4.63
N LYS A 538 25.46 -32.42 -4.69
CA LYS A 538 26.65 -32.86 -3.93
C LYS A 538 27.94 -32.47 -4.69
N LYS A 539 29.13 -32.77 -4.12
CA LYS A 539 30.45 -32.48 -4.73
C LYS A 539 30.54 -32.80 -6.24
N ASN A 540 29.87 -33.87 -6.69
CA ASN A 540 29.68 -34.18 -8.11
C ASN A 540 28.23 -33.88 -8.51
N LYS A 541 27.96 -32.70 -9.10
CA LYS A 541 26.63 -32.33 -9.61
C LYS A 541 26.14 -33.33 -10.65
N ARG A 542 24.94 -33.89 -10.44
CA ARG A 542 24.39 -35.00 -11.25
C ARG A 542 22.93 -34.76 -11.63
N VAL A 543 22.60 -34.92 -12.92
CA VAL A 543 21.23 -35.00 -13.42
C VAL A 543 20.67 -36.39 -13.11
N VAL A 544 19.47 -36.48 -12.56
CA VAL A 544 18.74 -37.72 -12.32
C VAL A 544 17.33 -37.63 -12.91
N PHE A 545 16.93 -38.64 -13.69
CA PHE A 545 15.57 -38.90 -14.14
C PHE A 545 15.14 -40.26 -13.59
N THR A 546 14.08 -40.32 -12.80
CA THR A 546 13.67 -41.53 -12.07
C THR A 546 12.35 -42.04 -12.65
N GLN A 547 12.33 -43.23 -13.24
CA GLN A 547 11.11 -43.74 -13.88
C GLN A 547 10.90 -45.25 -13.70
N LYS A 548 9.64 -45.67 -13.60
CA LYS A 548 9.28 -47.09 -13.67
C LYS A 548 9.38 -47.58 -15.11
N LYS A 549 10.25 -48.57 -15.36
CA LYS A 549 10.25 -49.34 -16.60
C LYS A 549 8.98 -50.19 -16.71
N SER A 550 8.07 -49.76 -17.58
CA SER A 550 6.92 -50.53 -18.06
C SER A 550 6.69 -50.20 -19.53
N ASN A 551 6.07 -51.11 -20.30
CA ASN A 551 5.98 -50.98 -21.77
C ASN A 551 5.33 -49.64 -22.19
N ASN A 552 4.27 -49.23 -21.49
CA ASN A 552 3.58 -47.95 -21.68
C ASN A 552 4.35 -46.68 -21.20
N LYS A 553 5.56 -46.83 -20.66
CA LYS A 553 6.50 -45.73 -20.37
C LYS A 553 7.80 -45.82 -21.18
N LEU A 554 8.00 -46.88 -21.98
CA LEU A 554 9.28 -47.14 -22.65
C LEU A 554 9.60 -46.07 -23.70
N ASP A 555 8.64 -45.70 -24.54
CA ASP A 555 8.82 -44.66 -25.57
C ASP A 555 9.10 -43.28 -24.96
N PHE A 556 8.48 -42.97 -23.82
CA PHE A 556 8.76 -41.76 -23.05
C PHE A 556 10.20 -41.76 -22.52
N ILE A 557 10.63 -42.85 -21.84
CA ILE A 557 12.02 -42.99 -21.34
C ILE A 557 13.03 -42.87 -22.47
N ASN A 558 12.77 -43.53 -23.61
CA ASN A 558 13.63 -43.49 -24.79
C ASN A 558 13.66 -42.09 -25.42
N TYR A 559 12.53 -41.40 -25.50
CA TYR A 559 12.47 -40.04 -26.04
C TYR A 559 13.16 -39.02 -25.12
N VAL A 560 13.05 -39.16 -23.79
CA VAL A 560 13.80 -38.37 -22.80
C VAL A 560 15.32 -38.59 -22.95
N ARG A 561 15.77 -39.85 -22.98
CA ARG A 561 17.20 -40.18 -23.21
C ARG A 561 17.70 -39.65 -24.55
N SER A 562 16.89 -39.77 -25.61
CA SER A 562 17.18 -39.23 -26.95
C SER A 562 17.28 -37.70 -26.95
N SER A 563 16.35 -37.00 -26.29
CA SER A 563 16.38 -35.54 -26.16
C SER A 563 17.61 -35.06 -25.38
N PHE A 564 17.98 -35.75 -24.30
CA PHE A 564 19.20 -35.47 -23.54
C PHE A 564 20.47 -35.71 -24.39
N LYS A 565 20.52 -36.79 -25.15
CA LYS A 565 21.63 -37.08 -26.09
C LYS A 565 21.76 -36.01 -27.18
N ILE A 566 20.65 -35.51 -27.71
CA ILE A 566 20.63 -34.44 -28.72
C ILE A 566 21.03 -33.08 -28.12
N ALA A 567 20.63 -32.79 -26.89
CA ALA A 567 21.00 -31.54 -26.21
C ALA A 567 22.48 -31.49 -25.81
N TYR A 568 23.06 -32.61 -25.36
CA TYR A 568 24.39 -32.61 -24.70
C TYR A 568 25.46 -33.52 -25.33
N GLY A 569 25.12 -34.31 -26.35
CA GLY A 569 26.06 -35.22 -27.04
C GLY A 569 26.36 -36.53 -26.30
N TYR A 570 25.82 -36.75 -25.10
CA TYR A 570 25.98 -37.97 -24.31
C TYR A 570 24.67 -38.35 -23.62
N GLU A 571 24.53 -39.62 -23.23
CA GLU A 571 23.28 -40.17 -22.70
C GLU A 571 23.18 -40.13 -21.16
N LEU A 572 21.95 -40.04 -20.65
CA LEU A 572 21.62 -40.48 -19.29
C LEU A 572 21.85 -42.00 -19.21
N ARG A 573 22.81 -42.42 -18.39
CA ARG A 573 23.15 -43.83 -18.15
C ARG A 573 22.18 -44.44 -17.15
N GLU A 574 21.72 -45.65 -17.44
CA GLU A 574 20.85 -46.41 -16.53
C GLU A 574 21.61 -46.86 -15.27
N GLY A 575 20.99 -46.67 -14.11
CA GLY A 575 21.47 -47.12 -12.80
C GLY A 575 20.70 -48.34 -12.29
N ARG A 576 20.97 -48.73 -11.03
CA ARG A 576 20.27 -49.86 -10.39
C ARG A 576 18.80 -49.52 -10.14
N THR A 577 17.90 -50.46 -10.48
CA THR A 577 16.48 -50.38 -10.12
C THR A 577 16.31 -50.54 -8.61
N LYS A 578 15.61 -49.60 -7.99
CA LYS A 578 15.22 -49.60 -6.58
C LYS A 578 13.87 -50.29 -6.40
N PHE A 579 13.73 -51.02 -5.30
CA PHE A 579 12.46 -51.60 -4.85
C PHE A 579 11.95 -50.80 -3.65
N ALA A 580 10.66 -50.47 -3.64
CA ALA A 580 10.02 -49.74 -2.55
C ALA A 580 8.68 -50.39 -2.18
N GLY A 581 8.50 -50.75 -0.91
CA GLY A 581 7.25 -51.32 -0.38
C GLY A 581 6.51 -50.31 0.49
N GLY A 582 5.18 -50.29 0.42
CA GLY A 582 4.35 -49.48 1.31
C GLY A 582 2.90 -49.95 1.38
N MET A 583 2.24 -49.77 2.53
CA MET A 583 0.82 -50.11 2.67
C MET A 583 -0.08 -49.02 2.08
N ILE A 584 -0.89 -49.39 1.09
CA ILE A 584 -1.96 -48.54 0.55
C ILE A 584 -3.30 -49.24 0.84
N ARG A 585 -4.14 -48.62 1.67
CA ARG A 585 -5.44 -49.18 2.13
C ARG A 585 -5.32 -50.61 2.68
N GLY A 586 -4.33 -50.85 3.54
CA GLY A 586 -4.08 -52.15 4.16
C GLY A 586 -3.47 -53.22 3.26
N LYS A 587 -3.16 -52.93 1.99
CA LYS A 587 -2.44 -53.85 1.10
C LYS A 587 -1.00 -53.39 0.88
N LEU A 588 -0.04 -54.29 1.06
CA LEU A 588 1.36 -54.05 0.72
C LEU A 588 1.50 -53.93 -0.80
N MET A 589 1.90 -52.75 -1.27
CA MET A 589 2.20 -52.46 -2.66
C MET A 589 3.71 -52.39 -2.83
N MET A 590 4.28 -53.20 -3.74
CA MET A 590 5.67 -53.11 -4.14
C MET A 590 5.80 -52.36 -5.47
N GLY A 591 6.62 -51.32 -5.48
CA GLY A 591 6.99 -50.53 -6.65
C GLY A 591 8.45 -50.70 -7.03
N THR A 592 8.74 -50.50 -8.32
CA THR A 592 10.09 -50.49 -8.89
C THR A 592 10.33 -49.18 -9.61
N ALA A 593 11.50 -48.57 -9.40
CA ALA A 593 11.91 -47.33 -10.05
C ALA A 593 13.38 -47.40 -10.47
N THR A 594 13.70 -46.94 -11.69
CA THR A 594 15.05 -46.95 -12.26
C THR A 594 15.55 -45.52 -12.42
N ASP A 595 16.73 -45.22 -11.87
CA ASP A 595 17.41 -43.95 -12.08
C ASP A 595 18.14 -43.97 -13.44
N PHE A 596 17.97 -42.93 -14.25
CA PHE A 596 18.77 -42.64 -15.44
C PHE A 596 19.54 -41.34 -15.19
N THR A 597 20.88 -41.36 -15.25
CA THR A 597 21.69 -40.28 -14.67
C THR A 597 22.87 -39.83 -15.52
N SER A 598 23.23 -38.56 -15.39
CA SER A 598 24.45 -37.96 -15.97
C SER A 598 25.20 -37.22 -14.88
N SER A 599 26.44 -37.64 -14.60
CA SER A 599 27.37 -36.93 -13.70
C SER A 599 28.23 -35.91 -14.45
N ARG A 600 27.83 -35.49 -15.66
CA ARG A 600 28.53 -34.44 -16.43
C ARG A 600 28.06 -33.08 -15.94
N ARG A 601 28.96 -32.40 -15.21
CA ARG A 601 28.76 -31.10 -14.57
C ARG A 601 28.03 -30.07 -15.45
N ASN A 602 28.41 -29.93 -16.73
CA ASN A 602 27.79 -28.95 -17.64
C ASN A 602 26.26 -29.13 -17.77
N SER A 603 25.79 -30.33 -18.14
CA SER A 603 24.35 -30.63 -18.21
C SER A 603 23.62 -30.43 -16.88
N ALA A 604 24.29 -30.72 -15.76
CA ALA A 604 23.70 -30.52 -14.43
C ALA A 604 23.60 -29.05 -14.03
N GLU A 605 24.54 -28.20 -14.43
CA GLU A 605 24.51 -26.76 -14.15
C GLU A 605 23.56 -26.00 -15.08
N GLU A 606 23.47 -26.37 -16.37
CA GLU A 606 22.53 -25.77 -17.32
C GLU A 606 21.07 -26.09 -16.97
N ILE A 607 20.73 -27.38 -16.75
CA ILE A 607 19.36 -27.77 -16.37
C ILE A 607 18.96 -27.15 -15.02
N PHE A 608 19.90 -27.06 -14.07
CA PHE A 608 19.65 -26.38 -12.79
C PHE A 608 19.34 -24.88 -12.98
N ALA A 609 20.10 -24.17 -13.83
CA ALA A 609 19.84 -22.77 -14.13
C ALA A 609 18.48 -22.56 -14.83
N ILE A 610 18.07 -23.50 -15.71
CA ILE A 610 16.74 -23.49 -16.33
C ILE A 610 15.65 -23.74 -15.28
N PHE A 611 15.83 -24.68 -14.35
CA PHE A 611 14.86 -24.97 -13.28
C PHE A 611 14.66 -23.79 -12.32
N GLU A 612 15.74 -23.12 -11.91
CA GLU A 612 15.61 -21.96 -11.03
C GLU A 612 14.86 -20.78 -11.68
N ASN A 613 14.89 -20.69 -13.02
CA ASN A 613 14.24 -19.65 -13.81
C ASN A 613 13.09 -20.20 -14.69
N LEU A 614 12.49 -21.35 -14.33
CA LEU A 614 11.63 -22.15 -15.21
C LEU A 614 10.49 -21.36 -15.84
N GLN A 615 9.85 -20.47 -15.08
CA GLN A 615 8.76 -19.64 -15.56
C GLN A 615 9.25 -18.59 -16.57
N THR A 616 10.36 -17.90 -16.29
CA THR A 616 11.01 -16.97 -17.23
C THR A 616 11.43 -17.68 -18.52
N TRP A 617 11.96 -18.90 -18.41
CA TRP A 617 12.37 -19.71 -19.55
C TRP A 617 11.18 -20.09 -20.44
N VAL A 618 10.07 -20.55 -19.83
CA VAL A 618 8.81 -20.81 -20.53
C VAL A 618 8.24 -19.56 -21.19
N LEU A 619 8.40 -18.36 -20.60
CA LEU A 619 8.03 -17.10 -21.26
C LEU A 619 8.84 -16.81 -22.55
N GLY A 620 10.07 -17.30 -22.66
CA GLY A 620 10.91 -17.16 -23.86
C GLY A 620 10.67 -18.16 -25.00
N LEU A 621 10.18 -19.37 -24.69
CA LEU A 621 9.94 -20.46 -25.66
C LEU A 621 9.01 -20.06 -26.81
N ASN A 622 9.31 -20.44 -28.07
CA ASN A 622 8.36 -20.32 -29.17
C ASN A 622 7.23 -21.37 -29.07
N GLU A 623 6.17 -21.23 -29.88
CA GLU A 623 4.96 -22.07 -29.82
C GLU A 623 5.28 -23.58 -29.85
N ILE A 624 6.04 -24.05 -30.85
CA ILE A 624 6.46 -25.45 -30.98
C ILE A 624 7.21 -25.92 -29.73
N SER A 625 8.11 -25.08 -29.19
CA SER A 625 8.86 -25.40 -27.97
C SER A 625 7.95 -25.45 -26.74
N THR A 626 6.95 -24.57 -26.67
CA THR A 626 5.94 -24.51 -25.59
C THR A 626 5.07 -25.77 -25.58
N PHE A 627 4.63 -26.24 -26.76
CA PHE A 627 3.94 -27.53 -26.89
C PHE A 627 4.83 -28.70 -26.45
N ASN A 628 6.10 -28.72 -26.82
CA ASN A 628 7.03 -29.79 -26.41
C ASN A 628 7.28 -29.79 -24.89
N PHE A 629 7.43 -28.63 -24.26
CA PHE A 629 7.52 -28.50 -22.79
C PHE A 629 6.28 -29.07 -22.11
N LEU A 630 5.10 -28.64 -22.55
CA LEU A 630 3.83 -29.10 -22.00
C LEU A 630 3.63 -30.62 -22.20
N ALA A 631 4.03 -31.16 -23.36
CA ALA A 631 4.02 -32.59 -23.62
C ALA A 631 4.97 -33.38 -22.69
N GLY A 632 6.15 -32.86 -22.39
CA GLY A 632 7.09 -33.46 -21.44
C GLY A 632 6.49 -33.59 -20.03
N ILE A 633 5.89 -32.50 -19.51
CA ILE A 633 5.15 -32.48 -18.23
C ILE A 633 4.01 -33.52 -18.24
N ILE A 634 3.26 -33.60 -19.35
CA ILE A 634 2.11 -34.50 -19.51
C ILE A 634 2.54 -35.96 -19.59
N ASP A 635 3.66 -36.28 -20.24
CA ASP A 635 4.20 -37.64 -20.28
C ASP A 635 4.92 -38.03 -18.98
N GLY A 636 5.29 -37.06 -18.15
CA GLY A 636 5.72 -37.25 -16.77
C GLY A 636 4.58 -37.56 -15.80
N ASP A 637 4.04 -36.52 -15.15
CA ASP A 637 2.95 -36.57 -14.16
C ASP A 637 1.53 -36.68 -14.78
N GLY A 638 1.39 -36.46 -16.08
CA GLY A 638 0.07 -36.32 -16.71
C GLY A 638 -0.71 -37.63 -16.92
N THR A 639 -2.03 -37.48 -16.92
CA THR A 639 -3.03 -38.53 -17.20
C THR A 639 -4.11 -37.97 -18.14
N CYS A 640 -4.94 -38.83 -18.72
CA CYS A 640 -6.08 -38.42 -19.53
C CYS A 640 -7.39 -38.99 -19.00
N ASN A 641 -8.49 -38.29 -19.26
CA ASN A 641 -9.85 -38.78 -19.04
C ASN A 641 -10.66 -38.61 -20.34
N PRO A 642 -10.62 -39.62 -21.24
CA PRO A 642 -11.26 -39.53 -22.56
C PRO A 642 -12.76 -39.25 -22.47
N LYS A 643 -13.45 -39.86 -21.48
CA LYS A 643 -14.89 -39.66 -21.21
C LYS A 643 -15.26 -38.21 -20.82
N ARG A 644 -14.28 -37.37 -20.48
CA ARG A 644 -14.47 -35.94 -20.18
C ARG A 644 -13.77 -35.01 -21.18
N ASN A 645 -13.03 -35.54 -22.15
CA ASN A 645 -12.16 -34.79 -23.05
C ASN A 645 -11.21 -33.85 -22.29
N ILE A 646 -10.45 -34.39 -21.32
CA ILE A 646 -9.44 -33.62 -20.55
C ILE A 646 -8.12 -34.38 -20.38
N ILE A 647 -7.04 -33.61 -20.30
CA ILE A 647 -5.76 -34.01 -19.71
C ILE A 647 -5.73 -33.49 -18.26
N GLN A 648 -5.18 -34.28 -17.34
CA GLN A 648 -5.02 -33.92 -15.93
C GLN A 648 -3.55 -34.11 -15.51
N ILE A 649 -2.89 -33.03 -15.09
CA ILE A 649 -1.54 -33.02 -14.53
C ILE A 649 -1.66 -32.84 -13.00
N PHE A 650 -0.88 -33.59 -12.24
CA PHE A 650 -0.82 -33.53 -10.78
C PHE A 650 0.58 -33.08 -10.37
N ASN A 651 0.72 -31.96 -9.67
CA ASN A 651 2.04 -31.52 -9.19
C ASN A 651 1.90 -30.64 -7.93
N SER A 652 2.92 -30.63 -7.08
CA SER A 652 2.92 -29.87 -5.81
C SER A 652 3.90 -28.70 -5.75
N ASP A 653 4.74 -28.50 -6.78
CA ASP A 653 5.64 -27.35 -6.86
C ASP A 653 4.93 -26.16 -7.52
N GLU A 654 4.76 -25.07 -6.76
CA GLU A 654 4.15 -23.82 -7.25
C GLU A 654 4.97 -23.22 -8.42
N LYS A 655 6.30 -23.42 -8.49
CA LYS A 655 7.14 -23.01 -9.63
C LYS A 655 6.71 -23.73 -10.90
N VAL A 656 6.57 -25.07 -10.85
CA VAL A 656 6.19 -25.93 -12.00
C VAL A 656 4.74 -25.69 -12.40
N VAL A 657 3.82 -25.58 -11.44
CA VAL A 657 2.40 -25.25 -11.70
C VAL A 657 2.27 -23.91 -12.42
N GLY A 658 2.99 -22.88 -11.96
CA GLY A 658 3.03 -21.59 -12.65
C GLY A 658 3.64 -21.68 -14.06
N ALA A 659 4.69 -22.48 -14.26
CA ALA A 659 5.28 -22.70 -15.58
C ALA A 659 4.28 -23.37 -16.56
N VAL A 660 3.50 -24.34 -16.10
CA VAL A 660 2.42 -24.97 -16.90
C VAL A 660 1.31 -23.96 -17.22
N VAL A 661 0.92 -23.10 -16.28
CA VAL A 661 -0.06 -22.02 -16.51
C VAL A 661 0.43 -21.05 -17.59
N LEU A 662 1.69 -20.63 -17.53
CA LEU A 662 2.27 -19.72 -18.53
C LEU A 662 2.39 -20.39 -19.90
N ALA A 663 2.75 -21.68 -19.96
CA ALA A 663 2.74 -22.45 -21.20
C ALA A 663 1.33 -22.53 -21.81
N CYS A 664 0.31 -22.78 -21.00
CA CYS A 664 -1.09 -22.79 -21.44
C CYS A 664 -1.53 -21.40 -21.97
N LEU A 665 -1.30 -20.33 -21.21
CA LEU A 665 -1.70 -18.96 -21.61
C LEU A 665 -0.99 -18.52 -22.90
N LYS A 666 0.25 -18.98 -23.16
CA LYS A 666 0.96 -18.71 -24.43
C LYS A 666 0.35 -19.47 -25.63
N LEU A 667 -0.33 -20.58 -25.38
CA LEU A 667 -1.06 -21.38 -26.37
C LEU A 667 -2.57 -21.01 -26.45
N GLY A 668 -3.00 -19.94 -25.78
CA GLY A 668 -4.40 -19.48 -25.75
C GLY A 668 -5.34 -20.33 -24.87
N ILE A 669 -4.78 -21.11 -23.95
CA ILE A 669 -5.48 -22.04 -23.06
C ILE A 669 -5.57 -21.44 -21.65
N LEU A 670 -6.78 -21.41 -21.07
CA LEU A 670 -6.95 -21.11 -19.64
C LEU A 670 -7.25 -22.42 -18.89
N PRO A 671 -6.25 -23.06 -18.24
CA PRO A 671 -6.47 -24.35 -17.59
C PRO A 671 -7.36 -24.22 -16.35
N TYR A 672 -8.16 -25.24 -16.07
CA TYR A 672 -8.93 -25.32 -14.83
C TYR A 672 -8.08 -25.97 -13.73
N ILE A 673 -7.78 -25.20 -12.68
CA ILE A 673 -6.94 -25.66 -11.57
C ILE A 673 -7.77 -25.85 -10.30
N SER A 674 -7.50 -26.95 -9.60
CA SER A 674 -8.07 -27.27 -8.29
C SER A 674 -6.98 -27.77 -7.35
N ILE A 675 -7.12 -27.55 -6.05
CA ILE A 675 -6.14 -27.96 -5.03
C ILE A 675 -6.73 -29.08 -4.18
N GLN A 676 -5.95 -30.11 -3.88
CA GLN A 676 -6.28 -31.16 -2.92
C GLN A 676 -5.12 -31.36 -1.93
N ARG A 677 -5.45 -31.91 -0.74
CA ARG A 677 -4.49 -32.48 0.24
C ARG A 677 -3.20 -31.67 0.41
N ASN A 678 -3.29 -30.50 1.04
CA ASN A 678 -2.16 -29.65 1.41
C ASN A 678 -1.17 -29.41 0.24
N ASN A 679 -1.62 -28.59 -0.72
CA ASN A 679 -0.83 -28.04 -1.84
C ASN A 679 -0.52 -28.99 -3.02
N CYS A 680 -1.26 -30.09 -3.21
CA CYS A 680 -1.26 -30.79 -4.50
C CYS A 680 -2.22 -30.10 -5.49
N TYR A 681 -1.69 -29.55 -6.58
CA TYR A 681 -2.45 -28.90 -7.64
C TYR A 681 -2.81 -29.91 -8.72
N ILE A 682 -4.08 -29.89 -9.15
CA ILE A 682 -4.61 -30.67 -10.26
C ILE A 682 -4.98 -29.70 -11.37
N ILE A 683 -4.14 -29.67 -12.41
CA ILE A 683 -4.28 -28.82 -13.60
C ILE A 683 -5.05 -29.62 -14.65
N GLN A 684 -6.20 -29.12 -15.08
CA GLN A 684 -7.05 -29.76 -16.08
C GLN A 684 -7.06 -28.92 -17.37
N ILE A 685 -6.67 -29.55 -18.47
CA ILE A 685 -6.64 -28.93 -19.80
C ILE A 685 -7.78 -29.55 -20.62
N SER A 686 -8.63 -28.70 -21.19
CA SER A 686 -9.78 -29.06 -22.04
C SER A 686 -9.81 -28.30 -23.37
N GLU A 687 -8.80 -27.46 -23.64
CA GLU A 687 -8.66 -26.61 -24.82
C GLU A 687 -7.42 -27.06 -25.60
N ASN A 688 -7.45 -26.94 -26.94
CA ASN A 688 -6.33 -27.24 -27.85
C ASN A 688 -5.68 -28.64 -27.67
N LEU A 689 -6.48 -29.63 -27.26
CA LEU A 689 -5.99 -30.95 -26.88
C LEU A 689 -5.36 -31.74 -28.03
N GLU A 690 -5.92 -31.63 -29.23
CA GLU A 690 -5.44 -32.37 -30.40
C GLU A 690 -4.00 -31.98 -30.77
N GLU A 691 -3.68 -30.68 -30.76
CA GLU A 691 -2.31 -30.19 -30.98
C GLU A 691 -1.36 -30.67 -29.89
N ILE A 692 -1.73 -30.55 -28.61
CA ILE A 692 -0.91 -31.03 -27.48
C ILE A 692 -0.59 -32.53 -27.64
N LEU A 693 -1.59 -33.33 -28.02
CA LEU A 693 -1.45 -34.78 -28.17
C LEU A 693 -0.60 -35.20 -29.38
N LYS A 694 -0.28 -34.31 -30.33
CA LYS A 694 0.73 -34.59 -31.38
C LYS A 694 2.14 -34.67 -30.76
N PHE A 695 2.43 -33.83 -29.77
CA PHE A 695 3.75 -33.72 -29.15
C PHE A 695 4.00 -34.74 -28.04
N THR A 696 2.98 -35.31 -27.41
CA THR A 696 3.15 -36.39 -26.40
C THR A 696 3.74 -37.68 -26.98
N LYS A 697 4.15 -38.58 -26.07
CA LYS A 697 4.82 -39.87 -26.32
C LYS A 697 4.20 -40.99 -25.47
N ARG A 698 3.64 -40.68 -24.29
CA ARG A 698 2.90 -41.61 -23.42
C ARG A 698 1.40 -41.32 -23.40
N VAL A 699 0.99 -40.08 -23.16
CA VAL A 699 -0.43 -39.74 -22.99
C VAL A 699 -1.08 -39.56 -24.35
N LYS A 700 -1.95 -40.51 -24.72
CA LYS A 700 -2.72 -40.52 -25.98
C LYS A 700 -4.17 -40.87 -25.70
N PHE A 701 -5.10 -40.23 -26.41
CA PHE A 701 -6.51 -40.62 -26.51
C PHE A 701 -7.17 -39.89 -27.69
N SER A 702 -8.29 -40.41 -28.20
CA SER A 702 -9.09 -39.72 -29.22
C SER A 702 -9.86 -38.56 -28.60
N THR A 703 -9.61 -37.35 -29.09
CA THR A 703 -10.34 -36.14 -28.72
C THR A 703 -11.67 -36.02 -29.49
N TYR A 704 -12.61 -35.24 -28.95
CA TYR A 704 -13.84 -34.88 -29.66
C TYR A 704 -14.17 -33.39 -29.49
N ASN A 705 -14.92 -32.82 -30.45
CA ASN A 705 -15.38 -31.44 -30.37
C ASN A 705 -16.42 -31.26 -29.24
N PRO A 706 -16.16 -30.44 -28.21
CA PRO A 706 -17.07 -30.27 -27.10
C PRO A 706 -18.34 -29.49 -27.50
N LYS A 707 -19.49 -29.86 -26.91
CA LYS A 707 -20.80 -29.22 -27.15
C LYS A 707 -20.82 -27.71 -26.80
N TYR A 708 -19.87 -27.26 -25.99
CA TYR A 708 -19.70 -25.87 -25.56
C TYR A 708 -18.22 -25.50 -25.65
N GLY A 709 -17.94 -24.33 -26.24
CA GLY A 709 -16.61 -23.72 -26.26
C GLY A 709 -16.23 -23.05 -24.94
N SER A 710 -14.93 -22.80 -24.77
CA SER A 710 -14.30 -22.34 -23.54
C SER A 710 -14.28 -20.81 -23.35
N LYS A 711 -14.17 -20.04 -24.44
CA LYS A 711 -14.13 -18.57 -24.40
C LYS A 711 -15.55 -18.00 -24.23
N LEU A 712 -15.87 -17.61 -23.00
CA LEU A 712 -17.21 -17.23 -22.57
C LEU A 712 -17.31 -15.76 -22.15
N PHE A 713 -18.45 -15.13 -22.48
CA PHE A 713 -18.78 -13.75 -22.14
C PHE A 713 -20.20 -13.62 -21.57
N SER A 714 -20.43 -12.63 -20.72
CA SER A 714 -21.75 -12.31 -20.19
C SER A 714 -22.55 -11.51 -21.21
N VAL A 715 -23.64 -12.09 -21.72
CA VAL A 715 -24.52 -11.43 -22.70
C VAL A 715 -25.12 -10.14 -22.13
N ARG A 716 -25.41 -10.10 -20.81
CA ARG A 716 -25.92 -8.92 -20.10
C ARG A 716 -24.92 -7.74 -20.09
N GLN A 717 -23.63 -8.02 -20.20
CA GLN A 717 -22.53 -7.05 -20.19
C GLN A 717 -22.00 -6.69 -21.58
N LEU A 718 -22.28 -7.51 -22.60
CA LEU A 718 -21.99 -7.17 -24.00
C LEU A 718 -23.09 -6.31 -24.64
N PHE A 719 -24.35 -6.44 -24.19
CA PHE A 719 -25.52 -5.78 -24.80
C PHE A 719 -26.25 -4.83 -23.83
N THR A 720 -25.53 -4.19 -22.91
CA THR A 720 -26.12 -3.56 -21.71
C THR A 720 -27.10 -2.43 -21.98
N GLU A 721 -26.85 -1.57 -22.99
CA GLU A 721 -27.79 -0.50 -23.36
C GLU A 721 -29.12 -1.04 -23.90
N ASN A 722 -29.08 -2.15 -24.64
CA ASN A 722 -30.27 -2.80 -25.18
C ASN A 722 -30.92 -3.78 -24.18
N TRP A 723 -30.33 -3.97 -23.00
CA TRP A 723 -30.59 -5.12 -22.14
C TRP A 723 -32.07 -5.30 -21.75
N ASN A 724 -32.70 -4.23 -21.25
CA ASN A 724 -34.09 -4.25 -20.81
C ASN A 724 -35.10 -4.11 -21.97
N SER A 725 -34.64 -4.01 -23.22
CA SER A 725 -35.51 -3.79 -24.38
C SER A 725 -35.90 -5.08 -25.11
N ASN A 726 -37.01 -5.02 -25.86
CA ASN A 726 -37.39 -6.08 -26.81
C ASN A 726 -36.51 -6.13 -28.07
N ASN A 727 -35.47 -5.30 -28.19
CA ASN A 727 -34.56 -5.32 -29.35
C ASN A 727 -33.58 -6.50 -29.34
N ILE A 728 -33.26 -7.04 -28.16
CA ILE A 728 -32.43 -8.25 -28.06
C ILE A 728 -33.28 -9.46 -28.44
N LYS A 729 -33.04 -10.04 -29.62
CA LYS A 729 -33.71 -11.27 -30.07
C LYS A 729 -33.16 -12.53 -29.38
N TRP A 730 -33.89 -13.64 -29.53
CA TRP A 730 -33.42 -14.98 -29.17
C TRP A 730 -32.18 -15.34 -30.02
N PRO A 731 -31.13 -16.00 -29.47
CA PRO A 731 -31.05 -16.66 -28.16
C PRO A 731 -30.54 -15.78 -27.01
N PHE A 732 -30.25 -14.50 -27.25
CA PHE A 732 -29.56 -13.65 -26.28
C PHE A 732 -30.42 -13.22 -25.08
N LYS A 733 -31.69 -12.84 -25.29
CA LYS A 733 -32.55 -12.31 -24.22
C LYS A 733 -32.66 -13.26 -23.01
N PRO A 734 -33.06 -14.55 -23.16
CA PRO A 734 -33.17 -15.47 -22.02
C PRO A 734 -31.82 -15.82 -21.37
N LYS A 735 -30.71 -15.67 -22.09
CA LYS A 735 -29.36 -15.85 -21.55
C LYS A 735 -28.99 -14.69 -20.62
N ALA A 736 -29.19 -13.46 -21.05
CA ALA A 736 -28.87 -12.29 -20.24
C ALA A 736 -29.88 -12.02 -19.11
N ASP A 737 -31.16 -12.40 -19.25
CA ASP A 737 -32.15 -12.36 -18.14
C ASP A 737 -31.67 -13.19 -16.96
N ARG A 738 -31.18 -14.40 -17.27
CA ARG A 738 -30.61 -15.33 -16.29
C ARG A 738 -29.13 -15.06 -16.01
N ASN A 739 -28.62 -13.87 -16.39
CA ASN A 739 -27.25 -13.41 -16.23
C ASN A 739 -26.20 -14.50 -16.55
N ASN A 740 -26.37 -15.14 -17.71
CA ASN A 740 -25.58 -16.29 -18.15
C ASN A 740 -24.47 -15.93 -19.13
N LEU A 741 -23.41 -16.73 -19.02
CA LEU A 741 -22.34 -16.77 -19.99
C LEU A 741 -22.79 -17.44 -21.30
N MET A 742 -22.25 -16.96 -22.41
CA MET A 742 -22.40 -17.52 -23.75
C MET A 742 -21.05 -17.49 -24.50
N GLU A 743 -20.90 -18.44 -25.42
CA GLU A 743 -19.68 -18.72 -26.18
C GLU A 743 -19.44 -17.69 -27.27
N ALA A 744 -18.19 -17.20 -27.36
CA ALA A 744 -17.80 -16.11 -28.25
C ALA A 744 -18.23 -16.37 -29.70
N ASP A 745 -17.92 -17.53 -30.27
CA ASP A 745 -18.19 -17.82 -31.68
C ASP A 745 -19.67 -18.08 -31.97
N LYS A 746 -20.47 -18.47 -30.97
CA LYS A 746 -21.93 -18.49 -31.08
C LYS A 746 -22.52 -17.07 -31.11
N ILE A 747 -21.91 -16.11 -30.41
CA ILE A 747 -22.28 -14.69 -30.49
C ILE A 747 -21.85 -14.10 -31.84
N LYS A 748 -20.62 -14.36 -32.31
CA LYS A 748 -20.12 -13.93 -33.63
C LYS A 748 -21.02 -14.44 -34.77
N LYS A 749 -21.32 -15.75 -34.79
CA LYS A 749 -22.18 -16.37 -35.81
C LYS A 749 -23.58 -15.76 -35.84
N PHE A 750 -24.17 -15.46 -34.68
CA PHE A 750 -25.47 -14.78 -34.63
C PHE A 750 -25.39 -13.36 -35.22
N LEU A 751 -24.38 -12.56 -34.83
CA LEU A 751 -24.23 -11.18 -35.29
C LEU A 751 -23.94 -11.10 -36.80
N ALA A 752 -23.17 -12.05 -37.35
CA ALA A 752 -22.91 -12.15 -38.78
C ALA A 752 -24.18 -12.46 -39.60
N LEU A 753 -25.13 -13.21 -39.03
CA LEU A 753 -26.42 -13.54 -39.65
C LEU A 753 -27.51 -12.47 -39.42
N HIS A 754 -27.25 -11.46 -38.57
CA HIS A 754 -28.24 -10.46 -38.17
C HIS A 754 -27.63 -9.05 -38.19
N SER A 755 -27.30 -8.56 -39.39
CA SER A 755 -26.86 -7.19 -39.64
C SER A 755 -27.92 -6.18 -39.19
N SER A 756 -27.72 -5.58 -38.02
CA SER A 756 -28.64 -4.59 -37.45
C SER A 756 -27.91 -3.49 -36.72
N SER A 757 -28.22 -2.24 -37.07
CA SER A 757 -27.73 -1.02 -36.41
C SER A 757 -28.11 -0.92 -34.92
N ARG A 758 -29.04 -1.76 -34.44
CA ARG A 758 -29.45 -1.85 -33.03
C ARG A 758 -28.36 -2.36 -32.10
N TYR A 759 -27.33 -3.04 -32.62
CA TYR A 759 -26.23 -3.57 -31.82
C TYR A 759 -24.92 -2.86 -32.17
N ASN A 760 -24.07 -2.60 -31.16
CA ASN A 760 -22.71 -2.12 -31.40
C ASN A 760 -21.79 -3.28 -31.80
N VAL A 761 -22.04 -3.83 -33.00
CA VAL A 761 -21.36 -5.05 -33.52
C VAL A 761 -19.85 -4.88 -33.47
N THR A 762 -19.32 -3.71 -33.85
CA THR A 762 -17.88 -3.43 -33.85
C THR A 762 -17.26 -3.56 -32.46
N ARG A 763 -17.86 -2.96 -31.41
CA ARG A 763 -17.37 -3.11 -30.02
C ARG A 763 -17.51 -4.54 -29.53
N ILE A 764 -18.64 -5.20 -29.81
CA ILE A 764 -18.87 -6.59 -29.37
C ILE A 764 -17.86 -7.54 -30.02
N ILE A 765 -17.68 -7.51 -31.34
CA ILE A 765 -16.68 -8.34 -32.04
C ILE A 765 -15.27 -8.07 -31.53
N LYS A 766 -14.92 -6.80 -31.24
CA LYS A 766 -13.64 -6.42 -30.64
C LYS A 766 -13.44 -7.04 -29.25
N ALA A 767 -14.46 -6.98 -28.38
CA ALA A 767 -14.42 -7.64 -27.07
C ALA A 767 -14.30 -9.17 -27.19
N LEU A 768 -15.04 -9.80 -28.11
CA LEU A 768 -15.01 -11.25 -28.35
C LEU A 768 -13.68 -11.77 -28.93
N ASN A 769 -12.94 -10.91 -29.63
CA ASN A 769 -11.61 -11.19 -30.18
C ASN A 769 -10.46 -10.75 -29.27
N SER A 770 -10.75 -10.04 -28.18
CA SER A 770 -9.76 -9.64 -27.17
C SER A 770 -9.16 -10.86 -26.42
N PRO A 771 -7.99 -10.73 -25.77
CA PRO A 771 -7.39 -11.82 -24.98
C PRO A 771 -8.07 -12.03 -23.61
N LEU A 772 -9.27 -11.47 -23.43
CA LEU A 772 -10.07 -11.59 -22.21
C LEU A 772 -11.22 -12.58 -22.41
N ARG A 773 -11.62 -13.24 -21.32
CA ARG A 773 -12.93 -13.92 -21.16
C ARG A 773 -13.53 -13.55 -19.79
N MET A 774 -14.80 -13.87 -19.55
CA MET A 774 -15.52 -13.41 -18.35
C MET A 774 -15.82 -14.54 -17.35
N GLN A 775 -15.65 -14.27 -16.05
CA GLN A 775 -15.96 -15.24 -14.98
C GLN A 775 -16.78 -14.60 -13.84
N ARG A 776 -17.58 -15.44 -13.16
CA ARG A 776 -18.46 -15.01 -12.06
C ARG A 776 -17.63 -14.69 -10.82
N VAL A 777 -17.90 -13.55 -10.20
CA VAL A 777 -17.34 -13.17 -8.89
C VAL A 777 -18.38 -13.50 -7.80
N LYS A 778 -17.91 -14.05 -6.67
CA LYS A 778 -18.75 -14.32 -5.49
C LYS A 778 -17.95 -14.09 -4.21
N LYS A 779 -18.58 -13.44 -3.23
CA LYS A 779 -18.04 -13.28 -1.87
C LYS A 779 -18.03 -14.64 -1.16
N ILE A 780 -16.88 -15.04 -0.63
CA ILE A 780 -16.71 -16.28 0.16
C ILE A 780 -16.85 -15.98 1.64
N LYS A 781 -16.06 -15.01 2.13
CA LYS A 781 -16.16 -14.43 3.47
C LYS A 781 -15.43 -13.10 3.51
N ASP A 782 -15.77 -12.26 4.48
CA ASP A 782 -14.86 -11.24 4.96
C ASP A 782 -13.68 -11.91 5.68
N LEU A 783 -12.51 -11.30 5.61
CA LEU A 783 -11.29 -11.80 6.24
C LEU A 783 -10.82 -10.92 7.42
N GLY A 784 -11.55 -9.84 7.70
CA GLY A 784 -11.10 -8.77 8.60
C GLY A 784 -10.11 -7.83 7.91
N ILE A 785 -9.34 -7.10 8.70
CA ILE A 785 -8.21 -6.33 8.17
C ILE A 785 -7.12 -7.33 7.76
N ASN A 786 -6.76 -7.31 6.48
CA ASN A 786 -5.53 -7.93 6.03
C ASN A 786 -4.75 -6.94 5.16
N GLU A 787 -3.48 -7.21 5.16
CA GLU A 787 -2.46 -6.77 4.26
C GLU A 787 -2.91 -6.82 2.76
N LEU A 788 -2.58 -5.78 1.94
CA LEU A 788 -2.74 -5.70 0.46
C LEU A 788 -1.69 -4.81 -0.29
N TYR A 789 -0.72 -5.43 -0.97
CA TYR A 789 0.10 -4.77 -2.00
C TYR A 789 -0.70 -4.39 -3.26
N ASN A 790 -0.11 -3.48 -4.03
CA ASN A 790 -0.55 -2.94 -5.30
C ASN A 790 0.67 -2.45 -6.14
N ILE A 791 0.58 -2.26 -7.46
CA ILE A 791 1.70 -1.72 -8.30
C ILE A 791 1.29 -0.55 -9.17
N GLU A 792 2.13 0.49 -9.24
CA GLU A 792 2.03 1.51 -10.29
C GLU A 792 2.71 1.03 -11.58
N ILE A 793 2.02 1.25 -12.70
CA ILE A 793 2.38 0.75 -14.02
C ILE A 793 2.24 1.89 -15.00
N LYS A 794 3.17 1.96 -15.94
CA LYS A 794 3.21 2.98 -16.97
C LYS A 794 1.96 2.98 -17.85
N ASN A 795 1.57 4.17 -18.31
CA ASN A 795 0.47 4.49 -19.26
C ASN A 795 -0.93 4.00 -18.86
N ASN A 796 -1.12 2.69 -18.81
CA ASN A 796 -2.42 2.02 -18.76
C ASN A 796 -2.96 1.81 -17.34
N HIS A 797 -2.07 1.82 -16.32
CA HIS A 797 -2.40 1.67 -14.90
C HIS A 797 -3.36 0.49 -14.58
N ASN A 798 -3.13 -0.68 -15.18
CA ASN A 798 -3.88 -1.91 -14.90
C ASN A 798 -3.03 -3.18 -15.09
N TYR A 799 -3.34 -4.26 -14.37
CA TYR A 799 -2.54 -5.49 -14.32
C TYR A 799 -3.34 -6.72 -13.90
N PHE A 800 -2.72 -7.90 -13.96
CA PHE A 800 -3.32 -9.17 -13.60
C PHE A 800 -2.83 -9.67 -12.22
N VAL A 801 -3.73 -9.71 -11.23
CA VAL A 801 -3.56 -10.48 -9.98
C VAL A 801 -3.97 -11.93 -10.20
N PHE A 802 -3.35 -12.88 -9.51
CA PHE A 802 -3.75 -14.29 -9.58
C PHE A 802 -4.67 -14.70 -8.43
N THR A 803 -5.68 -15.52 -8.71
CA THR A 803 -6.34 -16.32 -7.67
C THR A 803 -5.37 -17.35 -7.09
N LYS A 804 -5.67 -17.92 -5.92
CA LYS A 804 -4.92 -19.06 -5.33
C LYS A 804 -4.91 -20.32 -6.22
N THR A 805 -5.69 -20.36 -7.30
CA THR A 805 -5.66 -21.39 -8.35
C THR A 805 -5.30 -20.81 -9.72
N PHE A 806 -4.44 -19.79 -9.75
CA PHE A 806 -3.80 -19.25 -10.95
C PHE A 806 -4.74 -18.74 -12.07
N ILE A 807 -5.94 -18.23 -11.72
CA ILE A 807 -6.74 -17.45 -12.68
C ILE A 807 -6.25 -15.99 -12.68
N PRO A 808 -5.77 -15.45 -13.82
CA PRO A 808 -5.29 -14.06 -13.93
C PRO A 808 -6.45 -13.06 -14.11
N VAL A 809 -6.64 -12.17 -13.13
CA VAL A 809 -7.78 -11.24 -13.05
C VAL A 809 -7.30 -9.79 -13.12
N LEU A 810 -7.94 -8.98 -13.97
CA LEU A 810 -7.47 -7.64 -14.34
C LEU A 810 -8.01 -6.52 -13.42
N VAL A 811 -7.12 -5.70 -12.84
CA VAL A 811 -7.39 -4.76 -11.70
C VAL A 811 -6.68 -3.38 -11.76
N LYS A 812 -6.92 -2.47 -10.79
CA LYS A 812 -6.38 -1.07 -10.72
C LYS A 812 -6.27 -0.45 -9.29
N ASN A 813 -5.26 0.41 -9.10
CA ASN A 813 -4.70 1.04 -7.86
C ASN A 813 -5.58 1.99 -6.99
N CYS A 814 -5.24 2.06 -5.68
CA CYS A 814 -5.68 3.00 -4.61
C CYS A 814 -4.61 3.10 -3.47
N HIS A 815 -4.83 3.90 -2.40
CA HIS A 815 -3.81 4.34 -1.40
C HIS A 815 -4.46 4.67 0.03
N GLY A 816 -3.75 5.04 1.13
CA GLY A 816 -4.34 5.59 2.41
C GLY A 816 -3.62 5.78 3.84
N ALA A 817 -2.49 6.50 3.99
CA ALA A 817 -1.67 7.06 5.15
C ALA A 817 -0.29 7.78 4.77
N GLY A 818 0.49 8.51 5.59
CA GLY A 818 1.81 9.18 5.24
C GLY A 818 2.44 8.99 3.82
N ARG A 819 2.52 10.05 3.00
CA ARG A 819 2.21 10.04 1.53
C ARG A 819 2.89 8.95 0.67
N LEU A 820 2.07 8.26 -0.13
CA LEU A 820 2.50 7.40 -1.25
C LEU A 820 2.16 7.99 -2.64
N MET A 821 1.29 9.00 -2.75
CA MET A 821 1.08 9.77 -3.98
C MET A 821 1.56 11.21 -3.82
N SER A 822 2.09 11.79 -4.89
CA SER A 822 2.12 13.25 -5.03
C SER A 822 0.70 13.84 -5.09
N ARG A 823 0.53 15.12 -4.75
CA ARG A 823 -0.76 15.83 -4.87
C ARG A 823 -1.30 15.80 -6.31
N THR A 824 -0.42 15.95 -7.31
CA THR A 824 -0.77 15.88 -8.73
C THR A 824 -1.30 14.51 -9.15
N ALA A 825 -0.75 13.42 -8.61
CA ALA A 825 -1.26 12.07 -8.85
C ALA A 825 -2.64 11.86 -8.17
N ALA A 826 -2.81 12.39 -6.95
CA ALA A 826 -4.09 12.34 -6.23
C ALA A 826 -5.20 13.12 -6.98
N ILE A 827 -4.92 14.32 -7.48
CA ILE A 827 -5.85 15.09 -8.33
C ILE A 827 -6.31 14.26 -9.54
N LYS A 828 -5.36 13.68 -10.29
CA LYS A 828 -5.65 12.84 -11.46
C LYS A 828 -6.46 11.59 -11.10
N ALA A 829 -6.19 10.96 -9.95
CA ALA A 829 -6.95 9.80 -9.44
C ALA A 829 -8.39 10.15 -8.98
N CYS A 830 -8.69 11.43 -8.79
CA CYS A 830 -9.99 11.94 -8.37
C CYS A 830 -10.74 12.72 -9.47
N GLN A 831 -10.17 12.84 -10.68
CA GLN A 831 -10.80 13.53 -11.79
C GLN A 831 -12.11 12.84 -12.20
N GLY A 832 -13.20 13.62 -12.30
CA GLY A 832 -14.56 13.09 -12.57
C GLY A 832 -15.26 12.45 -11.36
N ARG A 833 -14.57 12.28 -10.22
CA ARG A 833 -15.18 11.81 -8.97
C ARG A 833 -15.77 12.98 -8.15
N SER A 834 -16.61 12.63 -7.19
CA SER A 834 -17.13 13.57 -6.19
C SER A 834 -16.83 12.97 -4.82
N ILE A 835 -15.61 13.24 -4.34
CA ILE A 835 -15.11 12.73 -3.05
C ILE A 835 -16.06 13.09 -1.90
N SER A 836 -16.72 14.25 -1.98
CA SER A 836 -17.78 14.65 -1.04
C SER A 836 -19.00 13.72 -1.04
N ARG A 837 -19.52 13.31 -2.21
CA ARG A 837 -20.62 12.33 -2.32
C ARG A 837 -20.18 10.90 -1.96
N GLU A 838 -18.90 10.58 -2.13
CA GLU A 838 -18.34 9.28 -1.74
C GLU A 838 -18.17 9.16 -0.22
N LEU A 839 -17.85 10.27 0.45
CA LEU A 839 -17.79 10.37 1.92
C LEU A 839 -19.20 10.49 2.53
N GLU A 840 -20.11 11.27 1.94
CA GLU A 840 -21.50 11.39 2.41
C GLU A 840 -22.21 10.02 2.44
N LYS A 841 -21.93 9.14 1.46
CA LYS A 841 -22.42 7.74 1.44
C LYS A 841 -21.88 6.87 2.57
N LYS A 842 -20.76 7.24 3.20
CA LYS A 842 -20.21 6.60 4.40
C LYS A 842 -20.72 7.25 5.70
N GLY A 843 -21.64 8.21 5.61
CA GLY A 843 -22.11 9.01 6.73
C GLY A 843 -21.14 10.13 7.15
N ILE A 844 -20.21 10.50 6.27
CA ILE A 844 -19.16 11.50 6.54
C ILE A 844 -19.44 12.74 5.69
N ILE A 845 -19.98 13.80 6.30
CA ILE A 845 -20.23 15.06 5.60
C ILE A 845 -18.90 15.78 5.39
N VAL A 846 -18.65 16.40 4.22
CA VAL A 846 -17.39 17.12 4.00
C VAL A 846 -17.56 18.39 3.17
N MET A 847 -16.84 19.44 3.60
CA MET A 847 -16.75 20.74 2.95
C MET A 847 -15.28 21.14 2.72
N ALA A 848 -15.03 21.92 1.67
CA ALA A 848 -13.69 22.40 1.31
C ALA A 848 -13.78 23.61 0.37
N ALA A 849 -12.73 24.43 0.35
CA ALA A 849 -12.61 25.59 -0.54
C ALA A 849 -12.72 25.25 -2.04
N GLY A 850 -12.43 24.00 -2.44
CA GLY A 850 -12.64 23.55 -3.81
C GLY A 850 -12.60 22.02 -3.98
N ARG A 851 -13.10 21.54 -5.13
CA ARG A 851 -13.04 20.11 -5.48
C ARG A 851 -11.60 19.60 -5.67
N GLY A 852 -10.67 20.48 -6.05
CA GLY A 852 -9.23 20.16 -6.13
C GLY A 852 -8.64 19.83 -4.77
N THR A 853 -8.97 20.59 -3.73
CA THR A 853 -8.51 20.37 -2.35
C THR A 853 -8.88 18.98 -1.83
N LEU A 854 -10.12 18.54 -2.07
CA LEU A 854 -10.59 17.19 -1.72
C LEU A 854 -9.93 16.07 -2.54
N ALA A 855 -9.38 16.41 -3.70
CA ALA A 855 -8.75 15.50 -4.64
C ALA A 855 -7.23 15.35 -4.40
N GLU A 856 -6.55 16.42 -3.97
CA GLU A 856 -5.14 16.39 -3.52
C GLU A 856 -4.92 15.55 -2.25
N GLU A 857 -5.96 15.52 -1.41
CA GLU A 857 -5.91 15.04 -0.02
C GLU A 857 -6.97 13.95 0.24
N ALA A 858 -7.38 13.26 -0.82
CA ALA A 858 -8.32 12.15 -0.76
C ALA A 858 -7.81 11.00 0.14
N PRO A 859 -8.69 10.19 0.74
CA PRO A 859 -8.29 9.00 1.51
C PRO A 859 -7.56 7.94 0.68
N GLU A 860 -7.41 8.11 -0.64
CA GLU A 860 -6.29 7.56 -1.39
C GLU A 860 -4.96 8.24 -0.99
N ALA A 861 -4.17 8.82 -1.91
CA ALA A 861 -2.94 9.62 -1.71
C ALA A 861 -1.75 9.13 -0.82
N TYR A 862 -1.85 7.99 -0.12
CA TYR A 862 -1.17 7.68 1.14
C TYR A 862 -0.96 6.05 1.34
N LYS A 863 -0.54 5.40 2.48
CA LYS A 863 -0.38 3.94 2.95
C LYS A 863 -1.60 3.25 3.72
N ASN A 864 -1.55 2.84 5.03
CA ASN A 864 -2.70 2.65 6.00
C ASN A 864 -2.44 3.10 7.49
N VAL A 865 -3.43 3.69 8.20
CA VAL A 865 -3.38 4.24 9.60
C VAL A 865 -3.50 3.25 10.76
N ASN A 866 -4.21 2.13 10.63
CA ASN A 866 -4.44 1.25 11.79
C ASN A 866 -3.11 0.58 12.21
N ASP A 867 -2.31 0.27 11.20
CA ASP A 867 -0.94 -0.22 11.23
C ASP A 867 0.04 0.72 11.93
N VAL A 868 -0.25 2.03 11.95
CA VAL A 868 0.48 2.98 12.80
C VAL A 868 0.44 2.46 14.21
N VAL A 869 -0.78 2.46 14.67
CA VAL A 869 -1.15 2.41 16.06
C VAL A 869 -0.96 0.99 16.57
N HIS A 870 -0.81 0.02 15.67
CA HIS A 870 -0.22 -1.28 15.94
C HIS A 870 1.29 -1.19 16.22
N VAL A 871 2.16 -0.89 15.25
CA VAL A 871 3.62 -1.01 15.46
C VAL A 871 4.18 0.01 16.46
N VAL A 872 3.58 1.19 16.54
CA VAL A 872 3.78 2.17 17.61
C VAL A 872 3.57 1.61 19.02
N HIS A 873 2.61 0.71 19.15
CA HIS A 873 2.16 0.13 20.41
C HIS A 873 2.88 -1.18 20.73
N GLU A 874 3.13 -2.04 19.74
CA GLU A 874 3.91 -3.28 19.94
C GLU A 874 5.41 -2.98 20.11
N ALA A 875 5.95 -1.94 19.44
CA ALA A 875 7.25 -1.38 19.77
C ALA A 875 7.29 -0.77 21.18
N GLY A 876 6.12 -0.51 21.80
CA GLY A 876 5.95 -0.02 23.16
C GLY A 876 6.07 1.50 23.31
N ILE A 877 6.16 2.28 22.23
CA ILE A 877 6.34 3.72 22.30
C ILE A 877 5.09 4.39 22.87
N SER A 878 3.92 4.14 22.27
CA SER A 878 2.66 4.74 22.72
C SER A 878 1.56 3.71 22.83
N LYS A 879 0.83 3.70 23.96
CA LYS A 879 -0.26 2.77 24.21
C LYS A 879 -1.56 3.27 23.60
N ARG A 880 -2.26 2.42 22.84
CA ARG A 880 -3.64 2.66 22.36
C ARG A 880 -4.58 3.05 23.52
N VAL A 881 -5.34 4.13 23.36
CA VAL A 881 -6.42 4.53 24.29
C VAL A 881 -7.78 4.40 23.65
N CYS A 882 -8.02 5.07 22.51
CA CYS A 882 -9.28 4.91 21.75
C CYS A 882 -9.09 5.12 20.24
N ARG A 883 -10.05 4.61 19.47
CA ARG A 883 -10.24 4.89 18.05
C ARG A 883 -11.43 5.82 17.86
N MET A 884 -11.29 6.74 16.92
CA MET A 884 -12.27 7.75 16.57
C MET A 884 -12.58 7.65 15.08
N ARG A 885 -13.84 7.40 14.74
CA ARG A 885 -14.30 7.37 13.35
C ARG A 885 -14.86 8.74 12.94
N PRO A 886 -14.62 9.20 11.70
CA PRO A 886 -15.12 10.50 11.23
C PRO A 886 -16.64 10.51 11.05
N LEU A 887 -17.22 11.71 11.21
CA LEU A 887 -18.62 12.06 10.93
C LEU A 887 -18.73 13.30 10.03
N GLY A 888 -17.80 14.24 10.17
CA GLY A 888 -17.86 15.53 9.49
C GLY A 888 -16.48 16.14 9.31
N VAL A 889 -16.14 16.63 8.12
CA VAL A 889 -14.80 17.18 7.81
C VAL A 889 -14.92 18.56 7.15
N VAL A 890 -14.21 19.55 7.68
CA VAL A 890 -13.88 20.80 7.00
C VAL A 890 -12.42 20.71 6.55
N LYS A 891 -12.18 20.81 5.24
CA LYS A 891 -10.85 20.74 4.63
C LYS A 891 -10.36 22.15 4.27
N GLY A 892 -9.19 22.51 4.78
CA GLY A 892 -8.51 23.78 4.50
C GLY A 892 -7.88 23.86 3.12
#